data_AF-A0A449B2B3-F1
#
_entry.id   AF-A0A449B2B3-F1
#
_cell.length_a   1.000
_cell.length_b   1.000
_cell.length_c   1.000
_cell.angle_alpha   90.00
_cell.angle_beta   90.00
_cell.angle_gamma   90.00
#
_symmetry.space_group_name_H-M   'P 1'
#
loop_
_entity.id
_entity.type
_entity.pdbx_description
1 polymer ?
#
loop_
_entity_poly.entity_id
_entity_poly.type
_entity_poly.pdbx_seq_one_letter_code
_entity_poly.pdbx_strand_id
1 'polypeptide(L)'
;MAKRQKSFFERLSEINAKHEEKRETPKAKQRKKWMFITLGLLGAAVITSISVPLGISVNKVNFVNPLSDNDVLLKFNNNGKQENLTVGQTLDLIRGTKEKTTQKIEQLYKEAVLFWYNKEVEASKEYQRLWNDSRYSGESERKNIELRSFEEINKDNKNKLADLKNQLISIYGFRNWQKQFDEEIRKKDEYGKSATEDEALEFLNFKSIEDEALRHYKIKLDKNVNLKDIQRVASHDIYKRDKKGNVVAQNGNPEILFKKGEKVFNYFVAQNANNLEEANYAVSNLDNTKIATITTQSFIDNLKSIKPLVQKYFETNELILPTIYKLPGKINPNLSLEWQFDQKEKDALINLAKYTIFNNGDTFEVKSNIDVLKGFKVAKEYFIPASGQSTQDLNKAKSEAESLLEVLTVDTKNLGSTGVTTFASQLTQNPALVVALKNNNLPNVSLSDLFTPAFSSDIKNNINTQLNAIKALKNKNEASSKLESLNRYIDSLFKNLSASEFTSMIKEQFNKHINIKIDNQDLYSYAYNVSDLAGAKLVVTDKGTYLVRNEVISSLNSLFKYLQSDLSSIANSNTSFFKIEDALNSVWTKNVILADTLNNPEFQKYLLTQTNKFSDNKEKYTQADIDALKADNDSILEGIHGEAKTKLISDLSKWLQENLNGNSYNYTVDNGVIKRVLNHNPLQTSNANELNLLTGLVEEITKGAK
;
A
#
# COMPACT_ATOMS: atom_id res chain seq x y z
N MET A 1 -60.32 -35.04 -37.52
CA MET A 1 -59.21 -34.66 -38.41
C MET A 1 -57.94 -34.55 -37.58
N ALA A 2 -57.10 -35.57 -37.59
CA ALA A 2 -55.86 -35.60 -36.81
C ALA A 2 -54.80 -34.69 -37.48
N LYS A 3 -54.25 -33.74 -36.72
CA LYS A 3 -53.18 -32.83 -37.16
C LYS A 3 -51.91 -33.62 -37.41
N ARG A 4 -51.40 -33.63 -38.65
CA ARG A 4 -50.10 -34.21 -39.01
C ARG A 4 -48.99 -33.56 -38.19
N GLN A 5 -48.15 -34.38 -37.56
CA GLN A 5 -46.93 -33.91 -36.89
C GLN A 5 -45.89 -33.52 -37.94
N LYS A 6 -45.44 -32.26 -37.91
CA LYS A 6 -44.35 -31.74 -38.77
C LYS A 6 -43.05 -32.51 -38.54
N SER A 7 -42.33 -32.81 -39.62
CA SER A 7 -41.07 -33.54 -39.58
C SER A 7 -39.92 -32.70 -39.00
N PHE A 8 -38.87 -33.37 -38.53
CA PHE A 8 -37.70 -32.73 -37.91
C PHE A 8 -37.04 -31.68 -38.83
N PHE A 9 -37.02 -31.92 -40.13
CA PHE A 9 -36.44 -30.98 -41.11
C PHE A 9 -37.34 -29.76 -41.35
N GLU A 10 -38.66 -29.89 -41.27
CA GLU A 10 -39.57 -28.74 -41.31
C GLU A 10 -39.48 -27.90 -40.04
N ARG A 11 -39.18 -28.50 -38.88
CA ARG A 11 -38.89 -27.74 -37.66
C ARG A 11 -37.56 -27.01 -37.75
N LEU A 12 -36.53 -27.64 -38.31
CA LEU A 12 -35.22 -27.01 -38.50
C LEU A 12 -35.25 -25.88 -39.54
N SER A 13 -35.99 -26.05 -40.65
CA SER A 13 -36.13 -24.97 -41.64
C SER A 13 -36.97 -23.80 -41.11
N GLU A 14 -37.99 -24.06 -40.31
CA GLU A 14 -38.79 -23.01 -39.66
C GLU A 14 -38.00 -22.27 -38.57
N ILE A 15 -37.07 -22.95 -37.89
CA ILE A 15 -36.14 -22.33 -36.92
C ILE A 15 -35.08 -21.49 -37.63
N ASN A 16 -34.51 -21.97 -38.74
CA ASN A 16 -33.52 -21.21 -39.52
C ASN A 16 -34.15 -20.02 -40.26
N ALA A 17 -35.36 -20.16 -40.82
CA ALA A 17 -36.08 -19.05 -41.47
C ALA A 17 -36.48 -17.95 -40.46
N LYS A 18 -36.78 -18.30 -39.20
CA LYS A 18 -37.01 -17.32 -38.12
C LYS A 18 -35.75 -16.60 -37.66
N HIS A 19 -34.56 -17.12 -37.99
CA HIS A 19 -33.28 -16.47 -37.69
C HIS A 19 -32.83 -15.46 -38.78
N GLU A 20 -33.38 -15.53 -40.00
CA GLU A 20 -33.01 -14.61 -41.09
C GLU A 20 -33.85 -13.31 -41.13
N GLU A 21 -35.07 -13.30 -40.59
CA GLU A 21 -35.98 -12.13 -40.70
C GLU A 21 -35.85 -11.05 -39.59
N LYS A 22 -34.82 -11.08 -38.74
CA LYS A 22 -34.53 -9.96 -37.80
C LYS A 22 -33.07 -9.55 -37.80
N ARG A 23 -32.65 -8.94 -38.91
CA ARG A 23 -31.46 -8.07 -38.94
C ARG A 23 -31.88 -6.61 -39.00
N GLU A 24 -32.40 -6.09 -37.90
CA GLU A 24 -32.03 -4.73 -37.51
C GLU A 24 -30.85 -4.88 -36.56
N THR A 25 -29.69 -4.36 -36.95
CA THR A 25 -28.51 -4.30 -36.10
C THR A 25 -28.87 -3.52 -34.83
N PRO A 26 -28.88 -4.13 -33.64
CA PRO A 26 -29.02 -3.35 -32.42
C PRO A 26 -27.77 -2.49 -32.32
N LYS A 27 -27.92 -1.18 -32.53
CA LYS A 27 -26.88 -0.20 -32.15
C LYS A 27 -26.44 -0.55 -30.75
N ALA A 28 -25.16 -0.86 -30.57
CA ALA A 28 -24.59 -1.15 -29.26
C ALA A 28 -24.96 0.00 -28.31
N LYS A 29 -25.94 -0.24 -27.44
CA LYS A 29 -26.32 0.74 -26.42
C LYS A 29 -25.07 0.94 -25.57
N GLN A 30 -24.48 2.14 -25.64
CA GLN A 30 -23.47 2.58 -24.69
C GLN A 30 -23.98 2.24 -23.28
N ARG A 31 -23.34 1.28 -22.63
CA ARG A 31 -23.65 0.89 -21.26
C ARG A 31 -23.35 2.10 -20.39
N LYS A 32 -24.39 2.66 -19.77
CA LYS A 32 -24.27 3.86 -18.95
C LYS A 32 -23.41 3.53 -17.73
N LYS A 33 -22.29 4.23 -17.56
CA LYS A 33 -21.38 4.20 -16.39
C LYS A 33 -22.11 4.14 -15.03
N TRP A 34 -23.31 4.71 -14.99
CA TRP A 34 -24.22 4.65 -13.85
C TRP A 34 -24.53 3.24 -13.33
N MET A 35 -24.55 2.18 -14.14
CA MET A 35 -24.91 0.82 -13.70
C MET A 35 -23.83 0.17 -12.81
N PHE A 36 -22.55 0.42 -13.09
CA PHE A 36 -21.44 -0.09 -12.28
C PHE A 36 -21.21 0.77 -11.03
N ILE A 37 -21.38 2.08 -11.15
CA ILE A 37 -21.44 3.01 -10.01
C ILE A 37 -22.59 2.61 -9.06
N THR A 38 -23.78 2.27 -9.59
CA THR A 38 -24.91 1.79 -8.78
C THR A 38 -24.68 0.40 -8.20
N LEU A 39 -23.94 -0.51 -8.85
CA LEU A 39 -23.59 -1.82 -8.27
C LEU A 39 -22.51 -1.74 -7.19
N GLY A 40 -21.52 -0.86 -7.34
CA GLY A 40 -20.54 -0.56 -6.28
C GLY A 40 -21.19 0.15 -5.07
N LEU A 41 -22.14 1.06 -5.33
CA LEU A 41 -23.00 1.66 -4.30
C LEU A 41 -23.97 0.63 -3.67
N LEU A 42 -24.50 -0.32 -4.45
CA LEU A 42 -25.34 -1.40 -3.94
C LEU A 42 -24.52 -2.39 -3.09
N GLY A 43 -23.25 -2.65 -3.41
CA GLY A 43 -22.35 -3.45 -2.56
C GLY A 43 -22.13 -2.80 -1.19
N ALA A 44 -21.86 -1.49 -1.16
CA ALA A 44 -21.80 -0.73 0.09
C ALA A 44 -23.16 -0.70 0.83
N ALA A 45 -24.26 -0.52 0.10
CA ALA A 45 -25.61 -0.52 0.67
C ALA A 45 -26.03 -1.90 1.24
N VAL A 46 -25.67 -2.99 0.55
CA VAL A 46 -25.89 -4.39 0.97
C VAL A 46 -25.07 -4.71 2.22
N ILE A 47 -23.86 -4.16 2.37
CA ILE A 47 -23.03 -4.33 3.58
C ILE A 47 -23.52 -3.46 4.73
N THR A 48 -24.00 -2.25 4.48
CA THR A 48 -24.72 -1.47 5.51
C THR A 48 -26.04 -2.11 5.92
N SER A 49 -26.56 -3.04 5.12
CA SER A 49 -27.72 -3.90 5.44
C SER A 49 -27.32 -5.30 5.92
N ILE A 50 -26.03 -5.63 6.03
CA ILE A 50 -25.57 -6.74 6.87
C ILE A 50 -25.84 -6.32 8.31
N SER A 51 -26.98 -6.78 8.80
CA SER A 51 -27.32 -6.74 10.21
C SER A 51 -26.22 -7.51 10.93
N VAL A 52 -25.38 -6.81 11.67
CA VAL A 52 -24.40 -7.42 12.56
C VAL A 52 -25.16 -8.36 13.49
N PRO A 53 -24.93 -9.69 13.45
CA PRO A 53 -25.59 -10.59 14.38
C PRO A 53 -25.08 -10.27 15.78
N LEU A 54 -25.89 -9.54 16.55
CA LEU A 54 -25.61 -9.26 17.94
C LEU A 54 -25.83 -10.55 18.73
N GLY A 55 -24.75 -11.12 19.29
CA GLY A 55 -24.80 -12.22 20.26
C GLY A 55 -25.31 -11.76 21.64
N ILE A 56 -26.10 -10.69 21.69
CA ILE A 56 -26.59 -10.07 22.93
C ILE A 56 -28.11 -10.19 22.90
N SER A 57 -28.70 -10.68 24.01
CA SER A 57 -30.13 -10.93 24.17
C SER A 57 -30.95 -9.63 24.12
N VAL A 58 -31.20 -9.11 22.92
CA VAL A 58 -32.19 -8.07 22.65
C VAL A 58 -33.35 -8.69 21.89
N ASN A 59 -34.55 -8.62 22.47
CA ASN A 59 -35.78 -9.30 22.02
C ASN A 59 -36.27 -8.92 20.60
N LYS A 60 -35.58 -8.03 19.88
CA LYS A 60 -35.78 -7.74 18.45
C LYS A 60 -34.45 -7.36 17.79
N VAL A 61 -33.79 -8.34 17.19
CA VAL A 61 -32.80 -8.07 16.14
C VAL A 61 -33.60 -7.92 14.84
N ASN A 62 -33.61 -6.71 14.27
CA ASN A 62 -34.15 -6.53 12.92
C ASN A 62 -33.16 -7.17 11.94
N PHE A 63 -33.34 -8.46 11.69
CA PHE A 63 -32.55 -9.20 10.72
C PHE A 63 -33.02 -8.80 9.32
N VAL A 64 -32.20 -8.04 8.60
CA VAL A 64 -32.41 -7.82 7.17
C VAL A 64 -31.78 -9.02 6.46
N ASN A 65 -32.62 -9.92 5.98
CA ASN A 65 -32.17 -11.03 5.14
C ASN A 65 -31.47 -10.48 3.89
N PRO A 66 -30.41 -11.14 3.39
CA PRO A 66 -29.87 -10.82 2.07
C PRO A 66 -31.01 -10.88 1.04
N LEU A 67 -30.98 -9.94 0.09
CA LEU A 67 -32.00 -9.87 -0.95
C LEU A 67 -32.08 -11.21 -1.69
N SER A 68 -33.29 -11.73 -1.84
CA SER A 68 -33.56 -12.93 -2.62
C SER A 68 -33.26 -12.66 -4.10
N ASP A 69 -32.86 -13.69 -4.85
CA ASP A 69 -32.67 -13.61 -6.31
C ASP A 69 -33.91 -13.06 -7.04
N ASN A 70 -35.09 -13.15 -6.43
CA ASN A 70 -36.35 -12.67 -6.98
C ASN A 70 -36.66 -11.20 -6.63
N ASP A 71 -35.90 -10.58 -5.73
CA ASP A 71 -36.14 -9.20 -5.32
C ASP A 71 -35.86 -8.25 -6.49
N VAL A 72 -36.78 -7.31 -6.70
CA VAL A 72 -36.73 -6.37 -7.83
C VAL A 72 -35.83 -5.19 -7.47
N LEU A 73 -34.68 -5.10 -8.12
CA LEU A 73 -33.73 -4.00 -7.95
C LEU A 73 -34.15 -2.75 -8.71
N LEU A 74 -34.71 -2.92 -9.92
CA LEU A 74 -35.03 -1.79 -10.78
C LEU A 74 -36.29 -2.10 -11.60
N LYS A 75 -37.24 -1.17 -11.60
CA LYS A 75 -38.42 -1.21 -12.47
C LYS A 75 -38.24 -0.17 -13.55
N PHE A 76 -38.29 -0.57 -14.80
CA PHE A 76 -38.23 0.37 -15.92
C PHE A 76 -39.30 0.04 -16.95
N ASN A 77 -39.70 1.06 -17.70
CA ASN A 77 -40.71 0.93 -18.73
C ASN A 77 -40.01 0.77 -20.09
N ASN A 78 -40.25 -0.35 -20.76
CA ASN A 78 -39.71 -0.66 -22.07
C ASN A 78 -40.88 -0.87 -23.03
N ASN A 79 -41.08 0.06 -23.98
CA ASN A 79 -42.17 0.04 -24.95
C ASN A 79 -43.57 -0.17 -24.32
N GLY A 80 -43.85 0.50 -23.20
CA GLY A 80 -45.15 0.45 -22.53
C GLY A 80 -45.38 -0.77 -21.64
N LYS A 81 -44.40 -1.68 -21.52
CA LYS A 81 -44.40 -2.77 -20.55
C LYS A 81 -43.45 -2.47 -19.40
N GLN A 82 -43.95 -2.63 -18.19
CA GLN A 82 -43.17 -2.51 -16.97
C GLN A 82 -42.33 -3.78 -16.80
N GLU A 83 -41.02 -3.64 -16.98
CA GLU A 83 -40.05 -4.71 -16.81
C GLU A 83 -39.37 -4.54 -15.45
N ASN A 84 -39.24 -5.65 -14.72
CA ASN A 84 -38.55 -5.73 -13.45
C ASN A 84 -37.20 -6.40 -13.68
N LEU A 85 -36.12 -5.77 -13.25
CA LEU A 85 -34.80 -6.39 -13.16
C LEU A 85 -34.62 -6.92 -11.74
N THR A 86 -34.54 -8.25 -11.60
CA THR A 86 -34.34 -8.88 -10.28
C THR A 86 -32.86 -9.02 -9.92
N VAL A 87 -32.57 -9.31 -8.65
CA VAL A 87 -31.21 -9.61 -8.16
C VAL A 87 -30.56 -10.74 -8.96
N GLY A 88 -31.24 -11.89 -9.11
CA GLY A 88 -30.72 -13.05 -9.82
C GLY A 88 -30.44 -12.76 -11.30
N GLN A 89 -31.36 -12.07 -11.98
CA GLN A 89 -31.15 -11.64 -13.38
C GLN A 89 -29.97 -10.69 -13.53
N THR A 90 -29.76 -9.80 -12.55
CA THR A 90 -28.62 -8.89 -12.52
C THR A 90 -27.31 -9.67 -12.33
N LEU A 91 -27.29 -10.63 -11.39
CA LEU A 91 -26.13 -11.49 -11.14
C LEU A 91 -25.76 -12.34 -12.37
N ASP A 92 -26.75 -12.88 -13.08
CA ASP A 92 -26.50 -13.69 -14.29
C ASP A 92 -26.00 -12.84 -15.47
N LEU A 93 -26.56 -11.64 -15.67
CA LEU A 93 -26.07 -10.68 -16.66
C LEU A 93 -24.63 -10.24 -16.38
N ILE A 94 -24.27 -10.07 -15.10
CA ILE A 94 -22.90 -9.77 -14.67
C ILE A 94 -21.98 -10.95 -14.99
N ARG A 95 -22.36 -12.19 -14.64
CA ARG A 95 -21.53 -13.39 -14.83
C ARG A 95 -21.22 -13.67 -16.31
N GLY A 96 -22.24 -13.71 -17.17
CA GLY A 96 -22.06 -14.00 -18.60
C GLY A 96 -21.32 -12.91 -19.38
N THR A 97 -21.41 -11.65 -18.93
CA THR A 97 -20.68 -10.53 -19.51
C THR A 97 -19.22 -10.48 -19.05
N LYS A 98 -18.94 -10.92 -17.81
CA LYS A 98 -17.60 -10.91 -17.21
C LYS A 98 -16.62 -11.75 -18.01
N GLU A 99 -16.96 -12.98 -18.39
CA GLU A 99 -16.02 -13.88 -19.09
C GLU A 99 -15.53 -13.31 -20.44
N LYS A 100 -16.44 -12.80 -21.27
CA LYS A 100 -16.08 -12.16 -22.55
C LYS A 100 -15.26 -10.88 -22.35
N THR A 101 -15.60 -10.08 -21.33
CA THR A 101 -14.88 -8.84 -21.03
C THR A 101 -13.48 -9.12 -20.51
N THR A 102 -13.32 -10.11 -19.63
CA THR A 102 -12.01 -10.55 -19.14
C THR A 102 -11.11 -11.00 -20.29
N GLN A 103 -11.61 -11.82 -21.22
CA GLN A 103 -10.82 -12.25 -22.38
C GLN A 103 -10.37 -11.08 -23.26
N LYS A 104 -11.26 -10.10 -23.50
CA LYS A 104 -10.92 -8.85 -24.22
C LYS A 104 -9.81 -8.06 -23.54
N ILE A 105 -9.91 -7.91 -22.21
CA ILE A 105 -8.96 -7.14 -21.41
C ILE A 105 -7.62 -7.88 -21.25
N GLU A 106 -7.62 -9.21 -21.17
CA GLU A 106 -6.40 -10.02 -21.24
C GLU A 106 -5.68 -9.85 -22.58
N GLN A 107 -6.41 -9.96 -23.70
CA GLN A 107 -5.78 -9.75 -25.01
C GLN A 107 -5.25 -8.32 -25.16
N LEU A 108 -6.03 -7.32 -24.76
CA LEU A 108 -5.59 -5.92 -24.80
C LEU A 108 -4.31 -5.70 -23.98
N TYR A 109 -4.20 -6.36 -22.82
CA TYR A 109 -3.00 -6.29 -22.00
C TYR A 109 -1.78 -6.93 -22.67
N LYS A 110 -1.95 -8.05 -23.37
CA LYS A 110 -0.89 -8.63 -24.19
C LYS A 110 -0.44 -7.68 -25.30
N GLU A 111 -1.37 -7.00 -25.99
CA GLU A 111 -1.04 -6.00 -27.00
C GLU A 111 -0.29 -4.79 -26.39
N ALA A 112 -0.71 -4.34 -25.21
CA ALA A 112 -0.04 -3.26 -24.47
C ALA A 112 1.39 -3.65 -24.08
N VAL A 113 1.58 -4.87 -23.55
CA VAL A 113 2.89 -5.42 -23.21
C VAL A 113 3.78 -5.53 -24.44
N LEU A 114 3.28 -6.07 -25.55
CA LEU A 114 4.05 -6.17 -26.79
C LEU A 114 4.43 -4.78 -27.34
N PHE A 115 3.51 -3.82 -27.31
CA PHE A 115 3.78 -2.44 -27.71
C PHE A 115 4.91 -1.82 -26.89
N TRP A 116 4.82 -1.87 -25.56
CA TRP A 116 5.85 -1.29 -24.69
C TRP A 116 7.17 -2.04 -24.79
N TYR A 117 7.15 -3.37 -24.91
CA TYR A 117 8.36 -4.16 -25.12
C TYR A 117 9.15 -3.71 -26.36
N ASN A 118 8.46 -3.53 -27.49
CA ASN A 118 9.11 -3.07 -28.72
C ASN A 118 9.73 -1.68 -28.57
N LYS A 119 9.06 -0.78 -27.82
CA LYS A 119 9.62 0.55 -27.48
C LYS A 119 10.87 0.45 -26.61
N GLU A 120 10.86 -0.42 -25.61
CA GLU A 120 12.01 -0.67 -24.74
C GLU A 120 13.17 -1.33 -25.50
N VAL A 121 12.91 -2.24 -26.45
CA VAL A 121 13.95 -2.80 -27.33
C VAL A 121 14.61 -1.70 -28.17
N GLU A 122 13.81 -0.86 -28.84
CA GLU A 122 14.35 0.28 -29.61
C GLU A 122 15.18 1.22 -28.72
N ALA A 123 14.70 1.54 -27.51
CA ALA A 123 15.40 2.42 -26.58
C ALA A 123 16.66 1.78 -25.98
N SER A 124 16.66 0.47 -25.69
CA SER A 124 17.83 -0.24 -25.16
C SER A 124 18.99 -0.30 -26.15
N LYS A 125 18.68 -0.44 -27.45
CA LYS A 125 19.65 -0.34 -28.55
C LYS A 125 20.32 1.02 -28.58
N GLU A 126 19.52 2.07 -28.52
CA GLU A 126 20.02 3.45 -28.52
C GLU A 126 20.82 3.73 -27.24
N TYR A 127 20.35 3.28 -26.07
CA TYR A 127 21.08 3.41 -24.82
C TYR A 127 22.45 2.73 -24.87
N GLN A 128 22.54 1.50 -25.38
CA GLN A 128 23.82 0.79 -25.55
C GLN A 128 24.76 1.55 -26.49
N ARG A 129 24.23 2.09 -27.60
CA ARG A 129 24.99 2.92 -28.53
C ARG A 129 25.54 4.16 -27.85
N LEU A 130 24.68 4.94 -27.17
CA LEU A 130 25.07 6.14 -26.46
C LEU A 130 26.10 5.85 -25.37
N TRP A 131 25.96 4.74 -24.64
CA TRP A 131 26.95 4.28 -23.67
C TRP A 131 28.32 4.02 -24.31
N ASN A 132 28.35 3.31 -25.44
CA ASN A 132 29.58 2.97 -26.14
C ASN A 132 30.22 4.17 -26.86
N ASP A 133 29.43 5.12 -27.36
CA ASP A 133 29.90 6.37 -27.98
C ASP A 133 30.45 7.37 -26.93
N SER A 134 30.05 7.21 -25.67
CA SER A 134 30.51 8.01 -24.53
C SER A 134 31.46 7.27 -23.59
N ARG A 135 32.07 6.18 -24.07
CA ARG A 135 33.08 5.44 -23.31
C ARG A 135 34.33 6.26 -23.03
N TYR A 136 34.86 6.13 -21.81
CA TYR A 136 36.16 6.74 -21.49
C TYR A 136 37.29 5.91 -22.09
N SER A 137 38.47 6.53 -22.29
CA SER A 137 39.65 5.82 -22.75
C SER A 137 39.98 4.63 -21.83
N GLY A 138 40.18 3.45 -22.41
CA GLY A 138 40.45 2.20 -21.69
C GLY A 138 39.21 1.41 -21.26
N GLU A 139 37.99 1.91 -21.47
CA GLU A 139 36.76 1.14 -21.23
C GLU A 139 36.43 0.22 -22.41
N SER A 140 36.05 -1.03 -22.11
CA SER A 140 35.57 -1.98 -23.10
C SER A 140 34.15 -1.65 -23.55
N GLU A 141 33.85 -1.98 -24.82
CA GLU A 141 32.51 -1.86 -25.38
C GLU A 141 31.54 -2.80 -24.64
N ARG A 142 30.35 -2.30 -24.28
CA ARG A 142 29.28 -3.11 -23.71
C ARG A 142 28.36 -3.64 -24.80
N LYS A 143 28.09 -4.95 -24.77
CA LYS A 143 27.21 -5.67 -25.72
C LYS A 143 26.03 -6.38 -25.06
N ASN A 144 25.81 -6.11 -23.77
CA ASN A 144 24.87 -6.80 -22.91
C ASN A 144 23.77 -5.88 -22.33
N ILE A 145 23.60 -4.68 -22.89
CA ILE A 145 22.55 -3.75 -22.45
C ILE A 145 21.30 -3.87 -23.32
N GLU A 146 21.48 -4.09 -24.62
CA GLU A 146 20.39 -4.27 -25.58
C GLU A 146 19.49 -5.44 -25.22
N LEU A 147 18.17 -5.19 -25.21
CA LEU A 147 17.16 -6.23 -25.03
C LEU A 147 17.01 -7.03 -26.32
N ARG A 148 16.78 -8.34 -26.18
CA ARG A 148 16.53 -9.24 -27.32
C ARG A 148 15.29 -8.80 -28.09
N SER A 149 15.28 -8.98 -29.41
CA SER A 149 14.08 -8.73 -30.21
C SER A 149 12.98 -9.75 -29.90
N PHE A 150 11.72 -9.40 -30.20
CA PHE A 150 10.61 -10.33 -30.05
C PHE A 150 10.76 -11.54 -30.99
N GLU A 151 11.32 -11.35 -32.18
CA GLU A 151 11.57 -12.46 -33.11
C GLU A 151 12.57 -13.47 -32.56
N GLU A 152 13.65 -13.01 -31.90
CA GLU A 152 14.63 -13.88 -31.24
C GLU A 152 13.98 -14.66 -30.10
N ILE A 153 13.22 -14.00 -29.23
CA ILE A 153 12.50 -14.65 -28.12
C ILE A 153 11.52 -15.70 -28.65
N ASN A 154 10.75 -15.35 -29.68
CA ASN A 154 9.78 -16.27 -30.29
C ASN A 154 10.48 -17.49 -30.90
N LYS A 155 11.63 -17.30 -31.54
CA LYS A 155 12.44 -18.40 -32.09
C LYS A 155 12.97 -19.31 -30.98
N ASP A 156 13.52 -18.74 -29.90
CA ASP A 156 14.04 -19.50 -28.76
C ASP A 156 12.93 -20.32 -28.07
N ASN A 157 11.77 -19.71 -27.83
CA ASN A 157 10.64 -20.39 -27.20
C ASN A 157 10.03 -21.47 -28.12
N LYS A 158 10.01 -21.24 -29.44
CA LYS A 158 9.60 -22.27 -30.40
C LYS A 158 10.58 -23.46 -30.40
N ASN A 159 11.88 -23.20 -30.32
CA ASN A 159 12.88 -24.24 -30.19
C ASN A 159 12.72 -25.01 -28.86
N LYS A 160 12.43 -24.32 -27.75
CA LYS A 160 12.15 -24.95 -26.45
C LYS A 160 10.98 -25.95 -26.54
N LEU A 161 9.89 -25.58 -27.22
CA LEU A 161 8.76 -26.49 -27.44
C LEU A 161 9.12 -27.65 -28.37
N ALA A 162 9.93 -27.41 -29.41
CA ALA A 162 10.43 -28.46 -30.30
C ALA A 162 11.34 -29.46 -29.55
N ASP A 163 12.19 -28.99 -28.66
CA ASP A 163 13.06 -29.82 -27.83
C ASP A 163 12.24 -30.67 -26.86
N LEU A 164 11.21 -30.11 -26.23
CA LEU A 164 10.28 -30.87 -25.40
C LEU A 164 9.60 -31.98 -26.20
N LYS A 165 9.15 -31.70 -27.43
CA LYS A 165 8.59 -32.72 -28.32
C LYS A 165 9.62 -33.81 -28.63
N ASN A 166 10.84 -33.44 -29.00
CA ASN A 166 11.90 -34.40 -29.31
C ASN A 166 12.25 -35.28 -28.10
N GLN A 167 12.29 -34.70 -26.90
CA GLN A 167 12.48 -35.44 -25.65
C GLN A 167 11.33 -36.42 -25.39
N LEU A 168 10.08 -36.00 -25.55
CA LEU A 168 8.92 -36.87 -25.35
C LEU A 168 8.81 -37.96 -26.43
N ILE A 169 9.21 -37.68 -27.67
CA ILE A 169 9.35 -38.69 -28.73
C ILE A 169 10.41 -39.72 -28.32
N SER A 170 11.54 -39.28 -27.76
CA SER A 170 12.59 -40.18 -27.30
C SER A 170 12.15 -41.07 -26.12
N ILE A 171 11.30 -40.56 -25.22
CA ILE A 171 10.88 -41.30 -24.00
C ILE A 171 9.66 -42.19 -24.27
N TYR A 172 8.66 -41.68 -24.99
CA TYR A 172 7.34 -42.33 -25.15
C TYR A 172 7.09 -42.88 -26.57
N GLY A 173 7.98 -42.62 -27.52
CA GLY A 173 7.89 -43.05 -28.91
C GLY A 173 6.86 -42.27 -29.75
N PHE A 174 6.94 -42.43 -31.08
CA PHE A 174 6.13 -41.70 -32.07
C PHE A 174 4.61 -41.85 -31.92
N ARG A 175 4.14 -42.89 -31.22
CA ARG A 175 2.70 -43.16 -31.05
C ARG A 175 2.08 -42.42 -29.85
N ASN A 176 2.85 -42.16 -28.79
CA ASN A 176 2.30 -41.66 -27.52
C ASN A 176 2.79 -40.26 -27.13
N TRP A 177 3.84 -39.74 -27.77
CA TRP A 177 4.43 -38.44 -27.42
C TRP A 177 3.44 -37.29 -27.49
N GLN A 178 2.55 -37.25 -28.48
CA GLN A 178 1.61 -36.13 -28.66
C GLN A 178 0.64 -36.02 -27.48
N LYS A 179 0.12 -37.17 -27.01
CA LYS A 179 -0.73 -37.21 -25.81
C LYS A 179 0.03 -36.71 -24.57
N GLN A 180 1.29 -37.13 -24.42
CA GLN A 180 2.12 -36.68 -23.29
C GLN A 180 2.50 -35.21 -23.40
N PHE A 181 2.72 -34.70 -24.62
CA PHE A 181 2.99 -33.28 -24.88
C PHE A 181 1.78 -32.42 -24.53
N ASP A 182 0.59 -32.79 -25.01
CA ASP A 182 -0.67 -32.10 -24.69
C ASP A 182 -0.96 -32.14 -23.18
N GLU A 183 -0.66 -33.27 -22.53
CA GLU A 183 -0.81 -33.43 -21.08
C GLU A 183 0.17 -32.55 -20.29
N GLU A 184 1.43 -32.47 -20.74
CA GLU A 184 2.47 -31.63 -20.15
C GLU A 184 2.12 -30.14 -20.21
N ILE A 185 1.80 -29.63 -21.40
CA ILE A 185 1.48 -28.20 -21.59
C ILE A 185 0.19 -27.78 -20.87
N ARG A 186 -0.78 -28.69 -20.69
CA ARG A 186 -2.03 -28.43 -19.96
C ARG A 186 -1.89 -28.47 -18.45
N LYS A 187 -0.96 -29.27 -17.92
CA LYS A 187 -0.81 -29.46 -16.47
C LYS A 187 0.18 -28.49 -15.85
N LYS A 188 1.27 -28.16 -16.55
CA LYS A 188 2.34 -27.34 -15.97
C LYS A 188 2.07 -25.84 -16.12
N ASP A 189 2.30 -25.11 -15.03
CA ASP A 189 2.19 -23.66 -14.99
C ASP A 189 3.23 -22.96 -15.89
N GLU A 190 4.37 -23.61 -16.16
CA GLU A 190 5.43 -23.06 -17.03
C GLU A 190 4.96 -22.79 -18.47
N TYR A 191 3.91 -23.50 -18.93
CA TYR A 191 3.28 -23.34 -20.25
C TYR A 191 1.90 -22.67 -20.16
N GLY A 192 1.53 -22.13 -19.00
CA GLY A 192 0.26 -21.44 -18.80
C GLY A 192 -0.97 -22.35 -18.83
N LYS A 193 -0.78 -23.67 -18.64
CA LYS A 193 -1.86 -24.67 -18.75
C LYS A 193 -2.60 -24.62 -20.11
N SER A 194 -1.84 -24.39 -21.16
CA SER A 194 -2.35 -24.12 -22.51
C SER A 194 -3.02 -25.34 -23.14
N ALA A 195 -4.10 -25.12 -23.90
CA ALA A 195 -4.81 -26.20 -24.56
C ALA A 195 -4.12 -26.68 -25.85
N THR A 196 -3.34 -25.78 -26.47
CA THR A 196 -2.62 -25.98 -27.74
C THR A 196 -1.17 -25.50 -27.64
N GLU A 197 -0.33 -25.93 -28.58
CA GLU A 197 1.06 -25.46 -28.69
C GLU A 197 1.15 -23.96 -28.98
N ASP A 198 0.27 -23.42 -29.82
CA ASP A 198 0.27 -21.99 -30.17
C ASP A 198 -0.07 -21.14 -28.93
N GLU A 199 -1.02 -21.58 -28.11
CA GLU A 199 -1.32 -20.94 -26.82
C GLU A 199 -0.13 -21.01 -25.85
N ALA A 200 0.57 -22.16 -25.80
CA ALA A 200 1.76 -22.31 -24.98
C ALA A 200 2.90 -21.39 -25.43
N LEU A 201 3.11 -21.28 -26.75
CA LEU A 201 4.10 -20.37 -27.32
C LEU A 201 3.74 -18.91 -27.05
N GLU A 202 2.47 -18.52 -27.21
CA GLU A 202 2.00 -17.17 -26.90
C GLU A 202 2.22 -16.84 -25.42
N PHE A 203 1.91 -17.77 -24.52
CA PHE A 203 2.14 -17.61 -23.08
C PHE A 203 3.63 -17.47 -22.74
N LEU A 204 4.49 -18.33 -23.28
CA LEU A 204 5.94 -18.28 -23.06
C LEU A 204 6.54 -16.96 -23.55
N ASN A 205 6.15 -16.52 -24.75
CA ASN A 205 6.57 -15.25 -25.32
C ASN A 205 6.12 -14.08 -24.43
N PHE A 206 4.84 -14.05 -24.07
CA PHE A 206 4.28 -13.03 -23.20
C PHE A 206 5.03 -12.96 -21.86
N LYS A 207 5.25 -14.09 -21.18
CA LYS A 207 5.96 -14.14 -19.91
C LYS A 207 7.43 -13.75 -20.02
N SER A 208 8.06 -14.00 -21.16
CA SER A 208 9.45 -13.60 -21.42
C SER A 208 9.62 -12.08 -21.57
N ILE A 209 8.57 -11.36 -21.97
CA ILE A 209 8.63 -9.92 -22.24
C ILE A 209 7.89 -9.04 -21.22
N GLU A 210 6.98 -9.61 -20.43
CA GLU A 210 6.10 -8.85 -19.53
C GLU A 210 6.87 -7.97 -18.55
N ASP A 211 7.90 -8.51 -17.89
CA ASP A 211 8.65 -7.75 -16.88
C ASP A 211 9.38 -6.55 -17.50
N GLU A 212 10.01 -6.80 -18.66
CA GLU A 212 10.81 -5.89 -19.47
C GLU A 212 9.94 -4.79 -20.13
N ALA A 213 8.73 -5.13 -20.56
CA ALA A 213 7.79 -4.17 -21.14
C ALA A 213 7.28 -3.15 -20.11
N LEU A 214 7.27 -3.51 -18.83
CA LEU A 214 6.70 -2.69 -17.76
C LEU A 214 7.76 -1.89 -16.98
N ARG A 215 8.97 -1.78 -17.54
CA ARG A 215 10.10 -1.09 -16.93
C ARG A 215 9.81 0.35 -16.51
N HIS A 216 9.04 1.13 -17.28
CA HIS A 216 8.69 2.51 -16.90
C HIS A 216 7.68 2.63 -15.76
N TYR A 217 6.97 1.55 -15.43
CA TYR A 217 6.07 1.50 -14.28
C TYR A 217 6.77 0.98 -13.00
N LYS A 218 8.03 0.58 -13.10
CA LYS A 218 8.83 0.03 -12.00
C LYS A 218 9.97 0.96 -11.66
N ILE A 219 10.18 1.18 -10.38
CA ILE A 219 11.30 1.95 -9.88
C ILE A 219 12.52 1.05 -9.72
N LYS A 220 13.69 1.65 -9.91
CA LYS A 220 14.99 1.09 -9.58
C LYS A 220 15.71 2.04 -8.64
N LEU A 221 15.91 1.64 -7.40
CA LEU A 221 16.90 2.24 -6.52
C LEU A 221 18.26 1.54 -6.74
N ASP A 222 19.28 2.29 -7.16
CA ASP A 222 20.62 1.75 -7.39
C ASP A 222 21.65 2.45 -6.50
N LYS A 223 22.38 1.66 -5.70
CA LYS A 223 23.40 2.11 -4.73
C LYS A 223 24.83 1.89 -5.23
N ASN A 224 24.98 1.21 -6.38
CA ASN A 224 26.28 0.78 -6.91
C ASN A 224 26.69 1.56 -8.17
N VAL A 225 25.95 2.62 -8.50
CA VAL A 225 26.29 3.49 -9.64
C VAL A 225 27.53 4.29 -9.27
N ASN A 226 28.41 4.57 -10.24
CA ASN A 226 29.53 5.48 -10.04
C ASN A 226 29.15 6.90 -10.52
N LEU A 227 29.57 7.94 -9.78
CA LEU A 227 29.36 9.33 -10.20
C LEU A 227 29.90 9.60 -11.63
N LYS A 228 31.00 8.94 -11.99
CA LYS A 228 31.59 8.99 -13.34
C LYS A 228 30.64 8.52 -14.44
N ASP A 229 29.79 7.53 -14.14
CA ASP A 229 28.81 6.99 -15.09
C ASP A 229 27.59 7.92 -15.21
N ILE A 230 27.17 8.54 -14.11
CA ILE A 230 26.09 9.55 -14.10
C ILE A 230 26.51 10.80 -14.85
N GLN A 231 27.75 11.26 -14.64
CA GLN A 231 28.31 12.47 -15.24
C GLN A 231 29.01 12.18 -16.57
N ARG A 232 28.68 11.05 -17.21
CA ARG A 232 29.29 10.64 -18.47
C ARG A 232 29.04 11.68 -19.57
N VAL A 233 30.12 12.09 -20.21
CA VAL A 233 30.13 13.07 -21.31
C VAL A 233 30.51 12.41 -22.62
N ALA A 234 30.07 13.00 -23.74
CA ALA A 234 30.38 12.53 -25.06
C ALA A 234 31.88 12.68 -25.37
N SER A 235 32.53 11.60 -25.80
CA SER A 235 33.98 11.60 -26.10
C SER A 235 34.31 12.26 -27.45
N HIS A 236 33.31 12.29 -28.34
CA HIS A 236 33.28 12.93 -29.65
C HIS A 236 31.84 13.40 -29.95
N ASP A 237 31.61 14.09 -31.06
CA ASP A 237 30.26 14.44 -31.48
C ASP A 237 29.46 13.15 -31.79
N ILE A 238 28.29 13.02 -31.18
CA ILE A 238 27.38 11.89 -31.36
C ILE A 238 26.27 12.34 -32.29
N TYR A 239 26.17 11.73 -33.46
CA TYR A 239 25.14 12.06 -34.45
C TYR A 239 23.86 11.27 -34.24
N LYS A 240 22.73 11.86 -34.63
CA LYS A 240 21.43 11.19 -34.68
C LYS A 240 21.40 10.17 -35.82
N ARG A 241 20.79 9.01 -35.56
CA ARG A 241 20.65 7.93 -36.55
C ARG A 241 19.18 7.63 -36.85
N ASP A 242 18.91 7.20 -38.08
CA ASP A 242 17.62 6.67 -38.48
C ASP A 242 17.43 5.21 -38.00
N LYS A 243 16.25 4.63 -38.23
CA LYS A 243 15.95 3.24 -37.86
C LYS A 243 16.84 2.19 -38.56
N LYS A 244 17.56 2.58 -39.62
CA LYS A 244 18.49 1.73 -40.36
C LYS A 244 19.95 1.94 -39.92
N GLY A 245 20.18 2.82 -38.94
CA GLY A 245 21.50 3.15 -38.41
C GLY A 245 22.27 4.21 -39.21
N ASN A 246 21.66 4.84 -40.23
CA ASN A 246 22.31 5.89 -41.02
C ASN A 246 22.24 7.23 -40.30
N VAL A 247 23.25 8.08 -40.48
CA VAL A 247 23.26 9.44 -39.91
C VAL A 247 22.14 10.28 -40.55
N VAL A 248 21.31 10.88 -39.72
CA VAL A 248 20.26 11.82 -40.16
C VAL A 248 20.92 13.14 -40.54
N ALA A 249 20.64 13.63 -41.74
CA ALA A 249 21.10 14.95 -42.20
C ALA A 249 19.91 15.91 -42.33
N GLN A 250 20.04 17.12 -41.77
CA GLN A 250 19.15 18.25 -42.04
C GLN A 250 19.90 19.27 -42.89
N ASN A 251 19.32 19.67 -44.02
CA ASN A 251 19.94 20.62 -44.96
C ASN A 251 21.37 20.23 -45.40
N GLY A 252 21.64 18.93 -45.54
CA GLY A 252 22.95 18.40 -45.95
C GLY A 252 24.00 18.28 -44.83
N ASN A 253 23.70 18.75 -43.61
CA ASN A 253 24.60 18.63 -42.46
C ASN A 253 24.12 17.54 -41.49
N PRO A 254 25.03 16.71 -40.96
CA PRO A 254 24.70 15.74 -39.90
C PRO A 254 24.04 16.41 -38.69
N GLU A 255 22.91 15.86 -38.23
CA GLU A 255 22.25 16.32 -37.01
C GLU A 255 23.03 15.79 -35.80
N ILE A 256 23.69 16.70 -35.05
CA ILE A 256 24.43 16.36 -33.83
C ILE A 256 23.42 16.23 -32.68
N LEU A 257 23.43 15.07 -32.02
CA LEU A 257 22.62 14.79 -30.84
C LEU A 257 23.31 15.27 -29.56
N PHE A 258 24.64 15.05 -29.46
CA PHE A 258 25.49 15.54 -28.37
C PHE A 258 26.82 15.99 -28.92
N LYS A 259 27.27 17.20 -28.54
CA LYS A 259 28.63 17.65 -28.86
C LYS A 259 29.64 17.01 -27.93
N LYS A 260 30.89 16.90 -28.38
CA LYS A 260 32.02 16.49 -27.53
C LYS A 260 32.04 17.30 -26.23
N GLY A 261 32.08 16.59 -25.10
CA GLY A 261 32.07 17.18 -23.76
C GLY A 261 30.69 17.43 -23.15
N GLU A 262 29.60 17.29 -23.91
CA GLU A 262 28.25 17.38 -23.36
C GLU A 262 27.85 16.11 -22.61
N LYS A 263 27.07 16.27 -21.54
CA LYS A 263 26.54 15.14 -20.76
C LYS A 263 25.53 14.37 -21.61
N VAL A 264 25.72 13.05 -21.69
CA VAL A 264 24.89 12.17 -22.54
C VAL A 264 23.61 11.75 -21.80
N PHE A 265 23.72 11.47 -20.51
CA PHE A 265 22.58 11.05 -19.69
C PHE A 265 22.01 12.21 -18.87
N ASN A 266 21.36 13.15 -19.55
CA ASN A 266 20.83 14.39 -18.96
C ASN A 266 19.64 14.19 -18.03
N TYR A 267 18.99 13.02 -18.09
CA TYR A 267 17.90 12.69 -17.17
C TYR A 267 18.39 12.52 -15.73
N PHE A 268 19.69 12.33 -15.46
CA PHE A 268 20.20 12.34 -14.09
C PHE A 268 20.32 13.77 -13.55
N VAL A 269 19.50 14.08 -12.55
CA VAL A 269 19.39 15.38 -11.91
C VAL A 269 19.80 15.25 -10.44
N ALA A 270 20.81 16.02 -10.04
CA ALA A 270 21.32 16.00 -8.68
C ALA A 270 20.30 16.57 -7.71
N GLN A 271 20.19 15.97 -6.53
CA GLN A 271 19.44 16.53 -5.42
C GLN A 271 19.99 17.90 -5.01
N ASN A 272 19.11 18.91 -5.03
CA ASN A 272 19.34 20.21 -4.43
C ASN A 272 18.05 20.76 -3.79
N ALA A 273 18.16 21.83 -3.01
CA ALA A 273 17.02 22.40 -2.28
C ALA A 273 15.90 22.94 -3.18
N ASN A 274 16.18 23.25 -4.45
CA ASN A 274 15.29 23.92 -5.38
C ASN A 274 14.67 22.98 -6.44
N ASN A 275 15.06 21.69 -6.49
CA ASN A 275 14.65 20.76 -7.56
C ASN A 275 14.23 19.37 -7.02
N LEU A 276 13.66 19.31 -5.82
CA LEU A 276 13.34 18.05 -5.14
C LEU A 276 12.41 17.12 -5.95
N GLU A 277 11.59 17.66 -6.85
CA GLU A 277 10.66 16.86 -7.67
C GLU A 277 11.35 16.24 -8.90
N GLU A 278 12.39 16.89 -9.41
CA GLU A 278 13.15 16.48 -10.60
C GLU A 278 14.40 15.67 -10.23
N ALA A 279 14.93 15.87 -9.03
CA ALA A 279 16.10 15.18 -8.52
C ALA A 279 15.89 13.67 -8.44
N ASN A 280 16.86 12.92 -8.94
CA ASN A 280 16.81 11.46 -8.97
C ASN A 280 18.13 10.79 -8.59
N TYR A 281 19.11 11.56 -8.10
CA TYR A 281 20.25 11.01 -7.40
C TYR A 281 20.74 11.89 -6.27
N ALA A 282 21.28 11.26 -5.23
CA ALA A 282 21.96 11.91 -4.12
C ALA A 282 23.43 11.46 -4.06
N VAL A 283 24.30 12.37 -3.67
CA VAL A 283 25.72 12.09 -3.37
C VAL A 283 25.89 12.05 -1.87
N SER A 284 26.64 11.07 -1.38
CA SER A 284 26.94 10.95 0.04
C SER A 284 27.74 12.16 0.53
N ASN A 285 27.38 12.65 1.72
CA ASN A 285 28.11 13.73 2.39
C ASN A 285 29.32 13.20 3.18
N LEU A 286 29.46 11.88 3.31
CA LEU A 286 30.59 11.22 3.96
C LEU A 286 31.67 10.78 2.96
N ASP A 287 31.26 10.47 1.72
CA ASP A 287 32.11 9.91 0.67
C ASP A 287 31.52 10.28 -0.70
N ASN A 288 32.15 11.22 -1.41
CA ASN A 288 31.65 11.74 -2.68
C ASN A 288 31.65 10.71 -3.83
N THR A 289 32.24 9.52 -3.62
CA THR A 289 32.20 8.41 -4.57
C THR A 289 30.93 7.57 -4.44
N LYS A 290 30.27 7.62 -3.28
CA LYS A 290 29.02 6.91 -3.02
C LYS A 290 27.84 7.74 -3.46
N ILE A 291 26.99 7.12 -4.25
CA ILE A 291 25.78 7.74 -4.78
C ILE A 291 24.61 6.77 -4.70
N ALA A 292 23.42 7.33 -4.53
CA ALA A 292 22.17 6.58 -4.67
C ALA A 292 21.36 7.22 -5.80
N THR A 293 20.85 6.40 -6.71
CA THR A 293 19.98 6.84 -7.80
C THR A 293 18.62 6.19 -7.68
N ILE A 294 17.58 6.90 -8.11
CA ILE A 294 16.22 6.41 -8.18
C ILE A 294 15.57 6.83 -9.49
N THR A 295 15.43 5.90 -10.43
CA THR A 295 14.78 6.14 -11.72
C THR A 295 13.72 5.07 -11.96
N THR A 296 12.93 5.18 -13.02
CA THR A 296 12.26 3.98 -13.54
C THR A 296 13.29 3.03 -14.16
N GLN A 297 12.92 1.77 -14.37
CA GLN A 297 13.79 0.78 -15.03
C GLN A 297 13.88 0.98 -16.55
N SER A 298 13.14 1.96 -17.10
CA SER A 298 12.98 2.17 -18.54
C SER A 298 14.28 2.59 -19.22
N PHE A 299 14.47 2.14 -20.45
CA PHE A 299 15.48 2.69 -21.36
C PHE A 299 14.99 3.94 -22.09
N ILE A 300 13.68 4.19 -22.11
CA ILE A 300 13.06 5.32 -22.79
C ILE A 300 13.30 6.59 -21.97
N ASP A 301 14.12 7.52 -22.49
CA ASP A 301 14.65 8.66 -21.73
C ASP A 301 13.57 9.54 -21.06
N ASN A 302 12.47 9.85 -21.75
CA ASN A 302 11.39 10.67 -21.21
C ASN A 302 10.50 9.93 -20.19
N LEU A 303 10.66 8.61 -20.05
CA LEU A 303 9.95 7.77 -19.07
C LEU A 303 10.83 7.35 -17.89
N LYS A 304 12.08 7.82 -17.81
CA LYS A 304 13.00 7.56 -16.68
C LYS A 304 12.62 8.28 -15.39
N SER A 305 11.82 9.34 -15.47
CA SER A 305 11.41 10.13 -14.29
C SER A 305 10.42 9.35 -13.43
N ILE A 306 10.64 9.34 -12.12
CA ILE A 306 9.71 8.76 -11.15
C ILE A 306 8.56 9.69 -10.77
N LYS A 307 8.60 10.97 -11.20
CA LYS A 307 7.61 11.99 -10.84
C LYS A 307 6.16 11.55 -11.10
N PRO A 308 5.82 10.94 -12.26
CA PRO A 308 4.47 10.44 -12.50
C PRO A 308 4.04 9.35 -11.52
N LEU A 309 4.96 8.49 -11.09
CA LEU A 309 4.68 7.41 -10.14
C LEU A 309 4.39 7.98 -8.75
N VAL A 310 5.21 8.94 -8.29
CA VAL A 310 5.02 9.64 -7.01
C VAL A 310 3.71 10.42 -6.99
N GLN A 311 3.42 11.16 -8.08
CA GLN A 311 2.17 11.90 -8.23
C GLN A 311 0.95 10.97 -8.21
N LYS A 312 1.00 9.86 -8.96
CA LYS A 312 -0.09 8.87 -8.97
C LYS A 312 -0.33 8.32 -7.57
N TYR A 313 0.75 7.93 -6.86
CA TYR A 313 0.64 7.40 -5.51
C TYR A 313 -0.02 8.38 -4.54
N PHE A 314 0.36 9.66 -4.60
CA PHE A 314 -0.21 10.74 -3.80
C PHE A 314 -1.68 11.02 -4.15
N GLU A 315 -2.03 11.06 -5.43
CA GLU A 315 -3.40 11.37 -5.86
C GLU A 315 -4.41 10.27 -5.54
N THR A 316 -3.99 9.00 -5.54
CA THR A 316 -4.90 7.87 -5.31
C THR A 316 -5.04 7.46 -3.84
N ASN A 317 -4.23 8.03 -2.93
CA ASN A 317 -4.19 7.58 -1.54
C ASN A 317 -4.09 8.75 -0.55
N GLU A 318 -4.75 8.62 0.60
CA GLU A 318 -4.47 9.47 1.75
C GLU A 318 -3.22 8.92 2.46
N LEU A 319 -2.10 9.61 2.27
CA LEU A 319 -0.78 9.17 2.75
C LEU A 319 -0.50 9.64 4.17
N ILE A 320 0.07 8.74 4.96
CA ILE A 320 0.40 8.97 6.35
C ILE A 320 1.81 8.48 6.70
N LEU A 321 2.37 9.07 7.75
CA LEU A 321 3.60 8.65 8.39
C LEU A 321 3.31 8.38 9.87
N PRO A 322 2.93 7.14 10.22
CA PRO A 322 2.62 6.78 11.59
C PRO A 322 3.90 6.67 12.43
N THR A 323 3.77 7.01 13.70
CA THR A 323 4.78 6.81 14.76
C THR A 323 4.11 6.02 15.87
N ILE A 324 4.45 4.74 15.98
CA ILE A 324 3.78 3.77 16.84
C ILE A 324 4.82 3.12 17.75
N TYR A 325 4.63 3.29 19.06
CA TYR A 325 5.42 2.59 20.07
C TYR A 325 4.53 1.61 20.82
N LYS A 326 4.95 0.34 20.92
CA LYS A 326 4.30 -0.59 21.83
C LYS A 326 4.79 -0.28 23.24
N LEU A 327 3.88 0.10 24.13
CA LEU A 327 4.14 0.31 25.55
C LEU A 327 3.96 -1.00 26.32
N PRO A 328 4.56 -1.14 27.52
CA PRO A 328 4.41 -2.35 28.31
C PRO A 328 2.98 -2.55 28.80
N GLY A 329 2.52 -3.80 28.73
CA GLY A 329 1.23 -4.23 29.26
C GLY A 329 0.12 -4.35 28.20
N LYS A 330 -0.79 -5.28 28.45
CA LYS A 330 -2.02 -5.48 27.68
C LYS A 330 -3.21 -5.66 28.61
N ILE A 331 -4.36 -5.13 28.18
CA ILE A 331 -5.59 -5.19 28.97
C ILE A 331 -6.09 -6.62 29.10
N ASN A 332 -6.67 -6.96 30.24
CA ASN A 332 -7.40 -8.20 30.42
C ASN A 332 -8.86 -8.00 29.94
N PRO A 333 -9.39 -8.86 29.05
CA PRO A 333 -10.79 -8.77 28.63
C PRO A 333 -11.78 -8.77 29.81
N ASN A 334 -11.42 -9.44 30.92
CA ASN A 334 -12.12 -9.31 32.18
C ASN A 334 -11.51 -8.16 33.00
N LEU A 335 -12.19 -7.00 33.02
CA LEU A 335 -11.69 -5.77 33.66
C LEU A 335 -11.50 -5.85 35.19
N SER A 336 -12.02 -6.91 35.84
CA SER A 336 -11.79 -7.17 37.28
C SER A 336 -10.41 -7.78 37.56
N LEU A 337 -9.79 -8.38 36.54
CA LEU A 337 -8.46 -8.95 36.58
C LEU A 337 -7.42 -7.90 36.18
N GLU A 338 -6.21 -8.04 36.70
CA GLU A 338 -5.09 -7.18 36.39
C GLU A 338 -4.64 -7.31 34.93
N TRP A 339 -3.98 -6.25 34.46
CA TRP A 339 -3.28 -6.24 33.19
C TRP A 339 -2.16 -7.28 33.15
N GLN A 340 -1.89 -7.79 31.95
CA GLN A 340 -0.90 -8.83 31.73
C GLN A 340 0.40 -8.23 31.19
N PHE A 341 1.54 -8.75 31.66
CA PHE A 341 2.88 -8.33 31.26
C PHE A 341 3.77 -9.55 31.05
N ASP A 342 4.37 -9.67 29.87
CA ASP A 342 5.49 -10.59 29.65
C ASP A 342 6.80 -10.06 30.27
N GLN A 343 7.89 -10.83 30.18
CA GLN A 343 9.15 -10.43 30.80
C GLN A 343 9.73 -9.13 30.20
N LYS A 344 9.69 -8.97 28.88
CA LYS A 344 10.20 -7.76 28.22
C LYS A 344 9.35 -6.54 28.60
N GLU A 345 8.04 -6.72 28.69
CA GLU A 345 7.09 -5.69 29.13
C GLU A 345 7.33 -5.30 30.59
N LYS A 346 7.64 -6.27 31.47
CA LYS A 346 8.06 -5.96 32.85
C LYS A 346 9.36 -5.16 32.88
N ASP A 347 10.35 -5.54 32.09
CA ASP A 347 11.64 -4.83 32.04
C ASP A 347 11.45 -3.38 31.55
N ALA A 348 10.63 -3.17 30.51
CA ALA A 348 10.27 -1.84 30.02
C ALA A 348 9.51 -1.02 31.08
N LEU A 349 8.55 -1.64 31.81
CA LEU A 349 7.83 -0.98 32.91
C LEU A 349 8.78 -0.55 34.04
N ILE A 350 9.72 -1.41 34.42
CA ILE A 350 10.74 -1.10 35.42
C ILE A 350 11.63 0.04 34.93
N ASN A 351 12.00 0.05 33.65
CA ASN A 351 12.80 1.13 33.08
C ASN A 351 12.03 2.46 33.01
N LEU A 352 10.72 2.46 32.78
CA LEU A 352 9.90 3.67 32.86
C LEU A 352 9.89 4.27 34.28
N ALA A 353 9.97 3.44 35.31
CA ALA A 353 10.04 3.89 36.71
C ALA A 353 11.38 4.58 37.09
N LYS A 354 12.40 4.48 36.25
CA LYS A 354 13.77 4.99 36.51
C LYS A 354 13.96 6.43 36.05
N TYR A 355 15.18 6.93 36.28
CA TYR A 355 15.60 8.28 35.91
C TYR A 355 16.85 8.24 35.03
N THR A 356 16.98 9.22 34.14
CA THR A 356 18.10 9.38 33.22
C THR A 356 18.74 10.76 33.36
N ILE A 357 20.06 10.82 33.19
CA ILE A 357 20.85 12.05 33.17
C ILE A 357 21.13 12.48 31.72
N PHE A 358 20.82 13.72 31.40
CA PHE A 358 21.03 14.35 30.09
C PHE A 358 22.13 15.39 30.18
N ASN A 359 22.95 15.49 29.14
CA ASN A 359 23.95 16.54 29.04
C ASN A 359 23.32 17.79 28.43
N ASN A 360 23.59 18.93 29.04
CA ASN A 360 23.18 20.23 28.54
C ASN A 360 24.39 21.19 28.59
N GLY A 361 25.28 21.04 27.59
CA GLY A 361 26.57 21.73 27.56
C GLY A 361 27.44 21.36 28.75
N ASP A 362 27.85 22.36 29.54
CA ASP A 362 28.64 22.20 30.76
C ASP A 362 27.80 21.77 31.98
N THR A 363 26.48 21.68 31.83
CA THR A 363 25.54 21.30 32.89
C THR A 363 24.87 19.96 32.56
N PHE A 364 24.16 19.41 33.54
CA PHE A 364 23.35 18.21 33.34
C PHE A 364 21.94 18.39 33.87
N GLU A 365 21.02 17.59 33.36
CA GLU A 365 19.62 17.55 33.79
C GLU A 365 19.23 16.11 34.11
N VAL A 366 18.50 15.88 35.21
CA VAL A 366 17.98 14.55 35.56
C VAL A 366 16.47 14.53 35.33
N LYS A 367 16.02 13.65 34.43
CA LYS A 367 14.60 13.47 34.08
C LYS A 367 14.10 12.09 34.50
N SER A 368 12.81 11.99 34.80
CA SER A 368 12.15 10.69 34.88
C SER A 368 12.06 10.09 33.48
N ASN A 369 12.15 8.77 33.37
CA ASN A 369 12.05 8.10 32.08
C ASN A 369 10.64 8.21 31.47
N ILE A 370 9.62 8.41 32.29
CA ILE A 370 8.27 8.77 31.83
C ILE A 370 8.26 10.14 31.14
N ASP A 371 8.97 11.14 31.66
CA ASP A 371 9.08 12.45 30.99
C ASP A 371 9.91 12.38 29.71
N VAL A 372 10.90 11.48 29.64
CA VAL A 372 11.61 11.16 28.41
C VAL A 372 10.66 10.57 27.38
N LEU A 373 9.82 9.61 27.78
CA LEU A 373 8.79 9.04 26.91
C LEU A 373 7.87 10.16 26.41
N LYS A 374 7.34 11.04 27.26
CA LYS A 374 6.50 12.17 26.83
C LYS A 374 7.19 13.13 25.86
N GLY A 375 8.52 13.18 25.85
CA GLY A 375 9.30 13.98 24.91
C GLY A 375 9.39 13.41 23.49
N PHE A 376 8.81 12.24 23.20
CA PHE A 376 8.95 11.60 21.89
C PHE A 376 8.19 12.38 20.79
N LYS A 377 8.79 12.41 19.61
CA LYS A 377 8.37 13.24 18.48
C LYS A 377 7.68 12.40 17.40
N VAL A 378 7.01 13.05 16.44
CA VAL A 378 6.60 12.33 15.23
C VAL A 378 7.84 11.96 14.41
N ALA A 379 7.75 10.84 13.68
CA ALA A 379 8.85 10.27 12.90
C ALA A 379 9.60 11.32 12.06
N LYS A 380 8.90 12.22 11.37
CA LYS A 380 9.51 13.29 10.59
C LYS A 380 10.57 14.08 11.35
N GLU A 381 10.33 14.43 12.61
CA GLU A 381 11.27 15.26 13.38
C GLU A 381 12.57 14.54 13.73
N TYR A 382 12.63 13.21 13.57
CA TYR A 382 13.84 12.41 13.75
C TYR A 382 14.63 12.20 12.47
N PHE A 383 14.00 12.40 11.31
CA PHE A 383 14.58 12.02 10.01
C PHE A 383 14.71 13.20 9.05
N ILE A 384 13.94 14.28 9.24
CA ILE A 384 14.02 15.50 8.44
C ILE A 384 14.54 16.64 9.34
N PRO A 385 15.65 17.31 8.97
CA PRO A 385 16.18 18.41 9.76
C PRO A 385 15.19 19.57 9.81
N ALA A 386 14.99 20.12 11.01
CA ALA A 386 14.28 21.38 11.18
C ALA A 386 15.05 22.53 10.52
N SER A 387 14.36 23.65 10.23
CA SER A 387 15.01 24.83 9.67
C SER A 387 16.16 25.30 10.58
N GLY A 388 17.37 25.44 10.02
CA GLY A 388 18.58 25.81 10.77
C GLY A 388 19.24 24.68 11.56
N GLN A 389 18.67 23.47 11.60
CA GLN A 389 19.28 22.31 12.25
C GLN A 389 20.31 21.65 11.32
N SER A 390 21.51 21.39 11.83
CA SER A 390 22.51 20.64 11.08
C SER A 390 22.14 19.14 11.01
N THR A 391 22.57 18.45 9.95
CA THR A 391 22.41 16.99 9.84
C THR A 391 23.10 16.24 10.98
N GLN A 392 24.22 16.78 11.49
CA GLN A 392 24.95 16.19 12.61
C GLN A 392 24.14 16.26 13.92
N ASP A 393 23.52 17.41 14.19
CA ASP A 393 22.67 17.57 15.38
C ASP A 393 21.43 16.68 15.32
N LEU A 394 20.84 16.56 14.12
CA LEU A 394 19.72 15.63 13.90
C LEU A 394 20.13 14.18 14.17
N ASN A 395 21.26 13.73 13.61
CA ASN A 395 21.74 12.36 13.80
C ASN A 395 22.08 12.06 15.27
N LYS A 396 22.63 13.02 15.99
CA LYS A 396 22.88 12.90 17.44
C LYS A 396 21.57 12.75 18.21
N ALA A 397 20.62 13.66 18.00
CA ALA A 397 19.32 13.62 18.67
C ALA A 397 18.55 12.33 18.34
N LYS A 398 18.65 11.86 17.09
CA LYS A 398 18.07 10.59 16.64
C LYS A 398 18.67 9.40 17.39
N SER A 399 20.00 9.30 17.42
CA SER A 399 20.70 8.20 18.10
C SER A 399 20.38 8.17 19.60
N GLU A 400 20.34 9.32 20.25
CA GLU A 400 19.99 9.43 21.67
C GLU A 400 18.53 8.98 21.91
N ALA A 401 17.59 9.42 21.06
CA ALA A 401 16.20 8.99 21.15
C ALA A 401 16.03 7.49 20.90
N GLU A 402 16.78 6.91 19.96
CA GLU A 402 16.69 5.50 19.60
C GLU A 402 17.14 4.61 20.75
N SER A 403 18.30 4.90 21.35
CA SER A 403 18.80 4.16 22.51
C SER A 403 17.87 4.27 23.72
N LEU A 404 17.25 5.44 23.94
CA LEU A 404 16.32 5.60 25.05
C LEU A 404 15.01 4.84 24.80
N LEU A 405 14.39 5.03 23.64
CA LEU A 405 13.09 4.44 23.36
C LEU A 405 13.17 2.92 23.24
N GLU A 406 14.28 2.35 22.76
CA GLU A 406 14.52 0.90 22.76
C GLU A 406 14.38 0.28 24.17
N VAL A 407 14.78 1.02 25.22
CA VAL A 407 14.74 0.54 26.61
C VAL A 407 13.41 0.89 27.31
N LEU A 408 12.73 1.96 26.88
CA LEU A 408 11.48 2.45 27.48
C LEU A 408 10.21 1.86 26.88
N THR A 409 10.32 1.15 25.77
CA THR A 409 9.20 0.61 25.00
C THR A 409 9.45 -0.85 24.65
N VAL A 410 8.51 -1.49 23.97
CA VAL A 410 8.57 -2.91 23.61
C VAL A 410 8.81 -3.03 22.10
N ASP A 411 9.88 -3.73 21.72
CA ASP A 411 10.21 -4.09 20.34
C ASP A 411 10.27 -2.89 19.37
N THR A 412 10.87 -1.77 19.80
CA THR A 412 11.01 -0.57 18.96
C THR A 412 12.06 -0.74 17.87
N LYS A 413 11.65 -0.45 16.63
CA LYS A 413 12.53 -0.33 15.46
C LYS A 413 12.28 1.02 14.80
N ASN A 414 13.32 1.62 14.22
CA ASN A 414 13.24 2.85 13.41
C ASN A 414 12.44 3.98 14.08
N LEU A 415 12.59 4.17 15.40
CA LEU A 415 11.84 5.18 16.16
C LEU A 415 10.32 5.11 15.93
N GLY A 416 9.78 3.89 15.94
CA GLY A 416 8.34 3.64 15.84
C GLY A 416 7.73 3.90 14.46
N SER A 417 8.53 4.25 13.44
CA SER A 417 8.02 4.48 12.09
C SER A 417 7.96 3.19 11.27
N THR A 418 6.83 2.96 10.61
CA THR A 418 6.67 1.89 9.61
C THR A 418 7.00 2.35 8.18
N GLY A 419 7.37 3.62 8.00
CA GLY A 419 7.49 4.27 6.69
C GLY A 419 6.20 4.94 6.24
N VAL A 420 6.24 5.55 5.05
CA VAL A 420 5.05 6.16 4.42
C VAL A 420 4.09 5.05 4.01
N THR A 421 2.84 5.16 4.44
CA THR A 421 1.78 4.19 4.14
C THR A 421 0.46 4.92 3.89
N THR A 422 -0.62 4.17 3.66
CA THR A 422 -1.96 4.70 3.48
C THR A 422 -2.83 4.37 4.69
N PHE A 423 -3.81 5.22 5.00
CA PHE A 423 -4.81 4.89 6.03
C PHE A 423 -5.52 3.56 5.75
N ALA A 424 -5.81 3.25 4.47
CA ALA A 424 -6.43 1.98 4.07
C ALA A 424 -5.56 0.75 4.41
N SER A 425 -4.24 0.84 4.18
CA SER A 425 -3.30 -0.22 4.56
C SER A 425 -3.23 -0.37 6.08
N GLN A 426 -3.12 0.75 6.80
CA GLN A 426 -3.09 0.77 8.26
C GLN A 426 -4.38 0.20 8.88
N LEU A 427 -5.53 0.49 8.27
CA LEU A 427 -6.83 0.00 8.70
C LEU A 427 -6.93 -1.52 8.57
N THR A 428 -6.38 -2.08 7.48
CA THR A 428 -6.32 -3.53 7.26
C THR A 428 -5.45 -4.22 8.31
N GLN A 429 -4.36 -3.57 8.74
CA GLN A 429 -3.41 -4.14 9.70
C GLN A 429 -3.90 -4.02 11.15
N ASN A 430 -4.42 -2.85 11.53
CA ASN A 430 -4.92 -2.58 12.87
C ASN A 430 -6.01 -1.49 12.84
N PRO A 431 -7.30 -1.89 12.79
CA PRO A 431 -8.41 -0.96 12.72
C PRO A 431 -8.45 0.04 13.88
N ALA A 432 -8.12 -0.41 15.09
CA ALA A 432 -8.17 0.43 16.29
C ALA A 432 -7.26 1.65 16.17
N LEU A 433 -6.09 1.53 15.52
CA LEU A 433 -5.17 2.65 15.32
C LEU A 433 -5.78 3.74 14.43
N VAL A 434 -6.36 3.36 13.29
CA VAL A 434 -6.94 4.31 12.34
C VAL A 434 -8.17 4.98 12.93
N VAL A 435 -9.05 4.19 13.56
CA VAL A 435 -10.26 4.72 14.18
C VAL A 435 -9.90 5.67 15.34
N ALA A 436 -8.89 5.34 16.15
CA ALA A 436 -8.43 6.21 17.23
C ALA A 436 -7.91 7.56 16.72
N LEU A 437 -7.18 7.57 15.59
CA LEU A 437 -6.63 8.80 15.00
C LEU A 437 -7.71 9.73 14.43
N LYS A 438 -8.85 9.19 13.98
CA LYS A 438 -9.96 9.95 13.40
C LYS A 438 -11.11 10.20 14.40
N ASN A 439 -11.06 9.62 15.60
CA ASN A 439 -12.07 9.82 16.63
C ASN A 439 -11.68 10.94 17.60
N ASN A 440 -12.49 11.99 17.64
CA ASN A 440 -12.32 13.12 18.55
C ASN A 440 -12.99 12.89 19.91
N ASN A 441 -13.92 11.92 20.03
CA ASN A 441 -14.63 11.62 21.26
C ASN A 441 -14.01 10.42 21.99
N LEU A 442 -12.78 10.61 22.46
CA LEU A 442 -12.06 9.63 23.27
C LEU A 442 -11.86 10.18 24.69
N PRO A 443 -11.96 9.33 25.73
CA PRO A 443 -11.60 9.73 27.09
C PRO A 443 -10.13 10.10 27.18
N ASN A 444 -9.76 10.87 28.21
CA ASN A 444 -8.38 11.27 28.45
C ASN A 444 -7.68 10.31 29.42
N VAL A 445 -6.39 10.10 29.21
CA VAL A 445 -5.50 9.40 30.15
C VAL A 445 -4.16 10.14 30.21
N SER A 446 -3.43 9.99 31.30
CA SER A 446 -2.07 10.52 31.48
C SER A 446 -1.08 9.35 31.48
N LEU A 447 0.02 9.46 30.71
CA LEU A 447 1.08 8.44 30.75
C LEU A 447 1.73 8.41 32.14
N SER A 448 1.83 9.57 32.80
CA SER A 448 2.26 9.64 34.19
C SER A 448 1.39 8.80 35.12
N ASP A 449 0.08 8.80 34.93
CA ASP A 449 -0.84 8.06 35.79
C ASP A 449 -0.67 6.55 35.62
N LEU A 450 -0.50 6.10 34.37
CA LEU A 450 -0.35 4.69 34.05
C LEU A 450 1.00 4.11 34.45
N PHE A 451 2.09 4.86 34.22
CA PHE A 451 3.44 4.30 34.31
C PHE A 451 4.23 4.73 35.55
N THR A 452 3.74 5.69 36.35
CA THR A 452 4.39 6.02 37.64
C THR A 452 4.05 4.95 38.68
N PRO A 453 5.04 4.24 39.25
CA PRO A 453 4.78 3.18 40.23
C PRO A 453 3.90 3.61 41.40
N ALA A 454 2.90 2.80 41.71
CA ALA A 454 2.04 2.99 42.89
C ALA A 454 2.75 2.55 44.19
N PHE A 455 3.98 3.01 44.40
CA PHE A 455 4.73 2.77 45.62
C PHE A 455 4.09 3.44 46.84
N SER A 456 4.37 2.90 48.02
CA SER A 456 4.00 3.50 49.30
C SER A 456 4.63 4.88 49.47
N SER A 457 4.00 5.71 50.32
CA SER A 457 4.48 7.08 50.59
C SER A 457 5.93 7.12 51.08
N ASP A 458 6.35 6.16 51.91
CA ASP A 458 7.72 6.08 52.44
C ASP A 458 8.75 5.83 51.33
N ILE A 459 8.44 4.89 50.42
CA ILE A 459 9.30 4.60 49.26
C ILE A 459 9.38 5.83 48.36
N LYS A 460 8.24 6.48 48.06
CA LYS A 460 8.21 7.70 47.25
C LYS A 460 9.04 8.83 47.88
N ASN A 461 8.92 9.03 49.19
CA ASN A 461 9.68 10.05 49.92
C ASN A 461 11.19 9.76 49.90
N ASN A 462 11.59 8.50 50.05
CA ASN A 462 12.99 8.09 49.95
C ASN A 462 13.56 8.36 48.55
N ILE A 463 12.84 7.94 47.49
CA ILE A 463 13.22 8.21 46.10
C ILE A 463 13.36 9.71 45.85
N ASN A 464 12.37 10.52 46.27
CA ASN A 464 12.39 11.97 46.09
C ASN A 464 13.54 12.64 46.85
N THR A 465 13.85 12.18 48.06
CA THR A 465 14.97 12.70 48.86
C THR A 465 16.31 12.45 48.16
N GLN A 466 16.53 11.22 47.68
CA GLN A 466 17.74 10.87 46.93
C GLN A 466 17.82 11.64 45.61
N LEU A 467 16.70 11.76 44.89
CA LEU A 467 16.64 12.49 43.63
C LEU A 467 16.96 13.98 43.80
N ASN A 468 16.42 14.63 44.85
CA ASN A 468 16.71 16.02 45.16
C ASN A 468 18.19 16.24 45.51
N ALA A 469 18.78 15.30 46.26
CA ALA A 469 20.23 15.33 46.55
C ALA A 469 21.07 15.19 45.27
N ILE A 470 20.66 14.33 44.33
CA ILE A 470 21.33 14.17 43.03
C ILE A 470 21.22 15.45 42.20
N LYS A 471 20.03 16.05 42.10
CA LYS A 471 19.78 17.29 41.34
C LYS A 471 20.55 18.50 41.88
N ALA A 472 20.93 18.50 43.15
CA ALA A 472 21.72 19.56 43.77
C ALA A 472 23.23 19.45 43.47
N LEU A 473 23.70 18.33 42.91
CA LEU A 473 25.12 18.14 42.58
C LEU A 473 25.52 18.98 41.37
N LYS A 474 26.77 19.48 41.41
CA LYS A 474 27.38 20.18 40.27
C LYS A 474 28.27 19.27 39.41
N ASN A 475 28.79 18.19 39.99
CA ASN A 475 29.63 17.23 39.30
C ASN A 475 28.77 16.13 38.66
N LYS A 476 28.82 16.03 37.32
CA LYS A 476 28.06 15.04 36.57
C LYS A 476 28.44 13.60 36.92
N ASN A 477 29.73 13.28 37.08
CA ASN A 477 30.16 11.91 37.36
C ASN A 477 29.64 11.44 38.73
N GLU A 478 29.66 12.34 39.72
CA GLU A 478 29.07 12.07 41.03
C GLU A 478 27.55 11.89 40.92
N ALA A 479 26.87 12.77 40.17
CA ALA A 479 25.43 12.66 39.95
C ALA A 479 25.04 11.35 39.24
N SER A 480 25.79 10.94 38.21
CA SER A 480 25.60 9.68 37.51
C SER A 480 25.76 8.47 38.43
N SER A 481 26.79 8.45 39.29
CA SER A 481 27.02 7.33 40.20
C SER A 481 25.92 7.21 41.27
N LYS A 482 25.44 8.34 41.80
CA LYS A 482 24.30 8.34 42.73
C LYS A 482 22.98 8.00 42.03
N LEU A 483 22.79 8.44 40.79
CA LEU A 483 21.63 8.08 39.98
C LEU A 483 21.59 6.58 39.67
N GLU A 484 22.74 5.98 39.36
CA GLU A 484 22.84 4.53 39.18
C GLU A 484 22.46 3.78 40.46
N SER A 485 22.91 4.26 41.62
CA SER A 485 22.54 3.69 42.92
C SER A 485 21.03 3.78 43.18
N LEU A 486 20.41 4.93 42.88
CA LEU A 486 18.96 5.12 42.95
C LEU A 486 18.21 4.19 41.98
N ASN A 487 18.67 4.05 40.74
CA ASN A 487 18.06 3.16 39.76
C ASN A 487 18.17 1.68 40.16
N ARG A 488 19.30 1.25 40.75
CA ARG A 488 19.46 -0.10 41.33
C ARG A 488 18.54 -0.32 42.53
N TYR A 489 18.32 0.71 43.34
CA TYR A 489 17.32 0.65 44.42
C TYR A 489 15.93 0.42 43.85
N ILE A 490 15.53 1.17 42.81
CA ILE A 490 14.26 0.98 42.09
C ILE A 490 14.16 -0.45 41.53
N ASP A 491 15.21 -0.97 40.89
CA ASP A 491 15.25 -2.37 40.42
C ASP A 491 14.99 -3.38 41.55
N SER A 492 15.59 -3.15 42.72
CA SER A 492 15.42 -4.01 43.89
C SER A 492 13.98 -3.98 44.42
N LEU A 493 13.31 -2.83 44.35
CA LEU A 493 11.91 -2.71 44.77
C LEU A 493 11.03 -3.64 43.93
N PHE A 494 11.16 -3.58 42.60
CA PHE A 494 10.39 -4.45 41.70
C PHE A 494 10.74 -5.93 41.85
N LYS A 495 12.03 -6.28 42.03
CA LYS A 495 12.47 -7.68 42.23
C LYS A 495 11.94 -8.28 43.53
N ASN A 496 11.72 -7.47 44.55
CA ASN A 496 11.29 -7.92 45.86
C ASN A 496 9.76 -7.91 46.01
N LEU A 497 9.00 -7.42 45.03
CA LEU A 497 7.54 -7.53 45.05
C LEU A 497 7.11 -8.99 44.93
N SER A 498 6.26 -9.44 45.85
CA SER A 498 5.49 -10.67 45.66
C SER A 498 4.53 -10.54 44.48
N ALA A 499 4.06 -11.68 43.95
CA ALA A 499 3.08 -11.68 42.87
C ALA A 499 1.81 -10.88 43.24
N SER A 500 1.32 -10.99 44.48
CA SER A 500 0.16 -10.25 44.97
C SER A 500 0.39 -8.74 45.07
N GLU A 501 1.58 -8.32 45.49
CA GLU A 501 1.92 -6.89 45.58
C GLU A 501 2.06 -6.29 44.18
N PHE A 502 2.69 -7.03 43.26
CA PHE A 502 2.74 -6.64 41.85
C PHE A 502 1.34 -6.52 41.25
N THR A 503 0.47 -7.51 41.43
CA THR A 503 -0.93 -7.46 40.97
C THR A 503 -1.67 -6.25 41.56
N SER A 504 -1.50 -5.96 42.85
CA SER A 504 -2.15 -4.82 43.50
C SER A 504 -1.66 -3.49 42.93
N MET A 505 -0.36 -3.35 42.71
CA MET A 505 0.24 -2.19 42.06
C MET A 505 -0.30 -1.99 40.64
N ILE A 506 -0.36 -3.06 39.83
CA ILE A 506 -0.90 -3.00 38.46
C ILE A 506 -2.38 -2.58 38.45
N LYS A 507 -3.20 -3.08 39.39
CA LYS A 507 -4.61 -2.66 39.48
C LYS A 507 -4.75 -1.17 39.82
N GLU A 508 -3.93 -0.67 40.72
CA GLU A 508 -3.94 0.75 41.12
C GLU A 508 -3.45 1.66 39.99
N GLN A 509 -2.52 1.20 39.15
CA GLN A 509 -1.95 1.99 38.05
C GLN A 509 -2.77 1.91 36.75
N PHE A 510 -3.08 0.70 36.29
CA PHE A 510 -3.68 0.49 34.98
C PHE A 510 -5.20 0.38 35.08
N ASN A 511 -5.72 -0.56 35.87
CA ASN A 511 -7.17 -0.77 35.96
C ASN A 511 -7.89 0.50 36.45
N LYS A 512 -7.37 1.18 37.47
CA LYS A 512 -7.98 2.41 38.00
C LYS A 512 -8.11 3.54 36.96
N HIS A 513 -7.13 3.67 36.07
CA HIS A 513 -7.05 4.78 35.12
C HIS A 513 -7.62 4.44 33.74
N ILE A 514 -7.77 3.16 33.41
CA ILE A 514 -8.35 2.68 32.16
C ILE A 514 -9.83 2.27 32.35
N ASN A 515 -10.18 1.66 33.48
CA ASN A 515 -11.57 1.28 33.73
C ASN A 515 -12.38 2.54 34.07
N ILE A 516 -13.41 2.80 33.28
CA ILE A 516 -14.33 3.91 33.43
C ILE A 516 -15.62 3.36 34.04
N LYS A 517 -15.95 3.83 35.25
CA LYS A 517 -17.18 3.45 35.94
C LYS A 517 -18.37 4.27 35.45
N ILE A 518 -19.32 3.61 34.79
CA ILE A 518 -20.61 4.16 34.38
C ILE A 518 -21.70 3.24 34.91
N ASP A 519 -22.70 3.77 35.64
CA ASP A 519 -23.84 3.01 36.17
C ASP A 519 -23.46 1.69 36.90
N ASN A 520 -22.41 1.76 37.73
CA ASN A 520 -21.81 0.61 38.45
C ASN A 520 -21.24 -0.51 37.55
N GLN A 521 -21.03 -0.25 36.26
CA GLN A 521 -20.31 -1.12 35.34
C GLN A 521 -18.93 -0.53 35.04
N ASP A 522 -17.90 -1.37 35.11
CA ASP A 522 -16.58 -1.02 34.59
C ASP A 522 -16.60 -1.19 33.07
N LEU A 523 -16.37 -0.10 32.36
CA LEU A 523 -16.19 -0.04 30.91
C LEU A 523 -14.74 0.33 30.59
N TYR A 524 -14.29 0.09 29.36
CA TYR A 524 -13.02 0.63 28.88
C TYR A 524 -13.17 1.14 27.45
N SER A 525 -12.37 2.14 27.10
CA SER A 525 -12.24 2.62 25.74
C SER A 525 -11.14 1.89 24.98
N TYR A 526 -11.36 1.58 23.70
CA TYR A 526 -10.29 1.00 22.86
C TYR A 526 -9.14 1.99 22.62
N ALA A 527 -9.36 3.29 22.85
CA ALA A 527 -8.34 4.31 22.73
C ALA A 527 -8.58 5.52 23.65
N TYR A 528 -7.51 6.21 24.02
CA TYR A 528 -7.55 7.39 24.88
C TYR A 528 -6.77 8.55 24.24
N ASN A 529 -7.22 9.77 24.49
CA ASN A 529 -6.41 10.97 24.31
C ASN A 529 -5.33 11.01 25.40
N VAL A 530 -4.08 11.25 25.01
CA VAL A 530 -2.98 11.36 25.99
C VAL A 530 -2.87 12.82 26.44
N SER A 531 -3.33 13.10 27.65
CA SER A 531 -3.44 14.46 28.19
C SER A 531 -2.09 15.16 28.41
N ASP A 532 -1.05 14.38 28.72
CA ASP A 532 0.32 14.85 28.95
C ASP A 532 1.21 14.73 27.69
N LEU A 533 0.62 14.44 26.53
CA LEU A 533 1.29 14.46 25.23
C LEU A 533 0.34 14.84 24.08
N ALA A 534 0.42 16.10 23.66
CA ALA A 534 -0.46 16.65 22.62
C ALA A 534 -0.43 15.86 21.30
N GLY A 535 -1.62 15.56 20.78
CA GLY A 535 -1.80 14.85 19.50
C GLY A 535 -1.47 13.36 19.55
N ALA A 536 -1.11 12.79 20.70
CA ALA A 536 -0.94 11.36 20.87
C ALA A 536 -2.24 10.67 21.30
N LYS A 537 -2.40 9.44 20.82
CA LYS A 537 -3.45 8.51 21.25
C LYS A 537 -2.81 7.30 21.92
N LEU A 538 -3.44 6.79 22.96
CA LEU A 538 -3.11 5.51 23.56
C LEU A 538 -4.14 4.48 23.14
N VAL A 539 -3.77 3.53 22.28
CA VAL A 539 -4.66 2.45 21.84
C VAL A 539 -4.43 1.22 22.72
N VAL A 540 -5.49 0.70 23.30
CA VAL A 540 -5.45 -0.35 24.32
C VAL A 540 -6.20 -1.58 23.80
N THR A 541 -5.47 -2.69 23.66
CA THR A 541 -6.02 -3.96 23.17
C THR A 541 -5.49 -5.15 23.97
N ASP A 542 -6.15 -6.28 23.85
CA ASP A 542 -5.70 -7.57 24.40
C ASP A 542 -4.40 -8.09 23.76
N LYS A 543 -3.98 -7.50 22.63
CA LYS A 543 -2.71 -7.78 21.94
C LYS A 543 -1.57 -6.87 22.40
N GLY A 544 -1.88 -5.74 23.03
CA GLY A 544 -0.89 -4.76 23.46
C GLY A 544 -1.46 -3.35 23.59
N THR A 545 -0.63 -2.49 24.18
CA THR A 545 -0.87 -1.06 24.34
C THR A 545 0.05 -0.27 23.42
N TYR A 546 -0.50 0.66 22.64
CA TYR A 546 0.23 1.37 21.61
C TYR A 546 0.08 2.87 21.78
N LEU A 547 1.21 3.56 21.86
CA LEU A 547 1.28 5.01 21.84
C LEU A 547 1.47 5.46 20.40
N VAL A 548 0.49 6.19 19.89
CA VAL A 548 0.35 6.45 18.46
C VAL A 548 0.27 7.94 18.21
N ARG A 549 1.13 8.40 17.30
CA ARG A 549 1.03 9.71 16.66
C ARG A 549 1.08 9.51 15.15
N ASN A 550 0.53 10.45 14.42
CA ASN A 550 0.50 10.39 12.97
C ASN A 550 0.78 11.74 12.34
N GLU A 551 1.46 11.73 11.20
CA GLU A 551 1.54 12.87 10.31
C GLU A 551 0.84 12.55 8.98
N VAL A 552 -0.10 13.41 8.59
CA VAL A 552 -0.75 13.32 7.28
C VAL A 552 0.15 14.03 6.26
N ILE A 553 0.46 13.36 5.16
CA ILE A 553 1.25 13.93 4.07
C ILE A 553 0.28 14.66 3.15
N SER A 554 0.13 15.97 3.37
CA SER A 554 -0.91 16.79 2.71
C SER A 554 -0.47 17.42 1.39
N SER A 555 0.78 17.25 0.98
CA SER A 555 1.29 17.84 -0.28
C SER A 555 2.30 16.94 -0.97
N LEU A 556 2.28 16.97 -2.31
CA LEU A 556 3.22 16.27 -3.17
C LEU A 556 4.68 16.68 -2.88
N ASN A 557 4.92 17.97 -2.62
CA ASN A 557 6.24 18.48 -2.22
C ASN A 557 6.75 17.82 -0.92
N SER A 558 5.87 17.60 0.07
CA SER A 558 6.24 16.89 1.30
C SER A 558 6.60 15.44 1.04
N LEU A 559 5.86 14.76 0.14
CA LEU A 559 6.21 13.41 -0.29
C LEU A 559 7.59 13.34 -0.96
N PHE A 560 7.88 14.28 -1.86
CA PHE A 560 9.22 14.40 -2.44
C PHE A 560 10.29 14.69 -1.39
N LYS A 561 10.03 15.51 -0.38
CA LYS A 561 10.98 15.72 0.72
C LYS A 561 11.33 14.43 1.45
N TYR A 562 10.34 13.59 1.77
CA TYR A 562 10.59 12.27 2.37
C TYR A 562 11.43 11.37 1.46
N LEU A 563 11.09 11.33 0.17
CA LEU A 563 11.81 10.54 -0.82
C LEU A 563 13.27 10.97 -0.97
N GLN A 564 13.50 12.27 -1.07
CA GLN A 564 14.83 12.85 -1.20
C GLN A 564 15.66 12.64 0.08
N SER A 565 15.03 12.70 1.26
CA SER A 565 15.67 12.35 2.53
C SER A 565 16.11 10.89 2.57
N ASP A 566 15.27 9.97 2.10
CA ASP A 566 15.62 8.54 1.98
C ASP A 566 16.78 8.34 1.00
N LEU A 567 16.77 9.02 -0.15
CA LEU A 567 17.83 8.93 -1.14
C LEU A 567 19.18 9.41 -0.58
N SER A 568 19.21 10.53 0.15
CA SER A 568 20.42 10.99 0.85
C SER A 568 20.87 9.99 1.93
N SER A 569 19.94 9.44 2.70
CA SER A 569 20.22 8.42 3.73
C SER A 569 20.90 7.19 3.12
N ILE A 570 20.34 6.69 2.03
CA ILE A 570 20.84 5.52 1.29
C ILE A 570 22.24 5.80 0.70
N ALA A 571 22.46 6.98 0.11
CA ALA A 571 23.78 7.37 -0.39
C ALA A 571 24.83 7.29 0.72
N ASN A 572 24.48 7.71 1.94
CA ASN A 572 25.30 7.63 3.15
C ASN A 572 25.42 6.22 3.74
N SER A 573 25.00 5.17 3.02
CA SER A 573 25.02 3.77 3.47
C SER A 573 24.10 3.46 4.66
N ASN A 574 23.10 4.30 4.93
CA ASN A 574 22.07 4.05 5.94
C ASN A 574 20.85 3.34 5.32
N THR A 575 19.96 2.82 6.17
CA THR A 575 18.68 2.25 5.73
C THR A 575 17.69 3.33 5.27
N SER A 576 16.76 2.96 4.38
CA SER A 576 15.60 3.80 4.06
C SER A 576 14.65 3.79 5.25
N PHE A 577 14.23 4.98 5.68
CA PHE A 577 13.33 5.15 6.82
C PHE A 577 11.88 5.23 6.35
N PHE A 578 11.64 5.90 5.23
CA PHE A 578 10.30 6.14 4.72
C PHE A 578 9.78 5.03 3.79
N LYS A 579 10.66 4.14 3.30
CA LYS A 579 10.34 2.95 2.47
C LYS A 579 9.47 3.26 1.25
N ILE A 580 9.69 4.43 0.64
CA ILE A 580 8.83 4.91 -0.44
C ILE A 580 8.99 4.05 -1.71
N GLU A 581 10.14 3.42 -1.94
CA GLU A 581 10.35 2.51 -3.09
C GLU A 581 9.32 1.37 -3.14
N ASP A 582 9.12 0.68 -2.02
CA ASP A 582 8.17 -0.44 -1.92
C ASP A 582 6.74 0.04 -2.20
N ALA A 583 6.39 1.21 -1.67
CA ALA A 583 5.08 1.83 -1.85
C ALA A 583 4.82 2.19 -3.31
N LEU A 584 5.78 2.80 -4.00
CA LEU A 584 5.63 3.24 -5.38
C LEU A 584 5.54 2.08 -6.38
N ASN A 585 6.21 0.96 -6.12
CA ASN A 585 6.11 -0.24 -6.96
C ASN A 585 4.76 -0.97 -6.83
N SER A 586 3.95 -0.65 -5.82
CA SER A 586 2.63 -1.27 -5.59
C SER A 586 1.46 -0.62 -6.33
N VAL A 587 1.67 0.56 -6.92
CA VAL A 587 0.61 1.40 -7.49
C VAL A 587 0.11 0.92 -8.86
N TRP A 588 0.99 0.28 -9.63
CA TRP A 588 0.75 -0.06 -11.03
C TRP A 588 0.27 -1.49 -11.19
N THR A 589 -1.04 -1.68 -11.03
CA THR A 589 -1.69 -2.94 -11.38
C THR A 589 -1.94 -3.02 -12.89
N LYS A 590 -2.18 -4.24 -13.39
CA LYS A 590 -2.51 -4.50 -14.79
C LYS A 590 -3.54 -3.52 -15.37
N ASN A 591 -4.66 -3.31 -14.69
CA ASN A 591 -5.73 -2.44 -15.19
C ASN A 591 -5.38 -0.95 -15.12
N VAL A 592 -4.52 -0.54 -14.17
CA VAL A 592 -4.00 0.84 -14.11
C VAL A 592 -3.03 1.08 -15.27
N ILE A 593 -2.16 0.12 -15.55
CA ILE A 593 -1.25 0.13 -16.71
C ILE A 593 -2.04 0.22 -18.02
N LEU A 594 -3.13 -0.55 -18.15
CA LEU A 594 -4.01 -0.47 -19.31
C LEU A 594 -4.67 0.90 -19.45
N ALA A 595 -5.16 1.49 -18.36
CA ALA A 595 -5.77 2.82 -18.39
C ALA A 595 -4.78 3.89 -18.87
N ASP A 596 -3.55 3.86 -18.36
CA ASP A 596 -2.48 4.76 -18.80
C ASP A 596 -2.11 4.54 -20.27
N THR A 597 -1.89 3.29 -20.65
CA THR A 597 -1.51 2.90 -22.01
C THR A 597 -2.60 3.23 -23.04
N LEU A 598 -3.88 3.05 -22.71
CA LEU A 598 -5.00 3.44 -23.57
C LEU A 598 -5.12 4.95 -23.76
N ASN A 599 -4.56 5.77 -22.85
CA ASN A 599 -4.49 7.21 -23.01
C ASN A 599 -3.28 7.65 -23.84
N ASN A 600 -2.33 6.76 -24.13
CA ASN A 600 -1.19 7.02 -25.00
C ASN A 600 -1.63 7.10 -26.48
N PRO A 601 -1.42 8.24 -27.18
CA PRO A 601 -1.82 8.39 -28.58
C PRO A 601 -1.08 7.46 -29.56
N GLU A 602 0.17 7.10 -29.27
CA GLU A 602 0.93 6.16 -30.11
C GLU A 602 0.39 4.74 -29.98
N PHE A 603 -0.02 4.33 -28.78
CA PHE A 603 -0.66 3.04 -28.56
C PHE A 603 -2.02 2.95 -29.25
N GLN A 604 -2.84 4.01 -29.18
CA GLN A 604 -4.12 4.04 -29.90
C GLN A 604 -3.91 3.87 -31.41
N LYS A 605 -2.92 4.58 -31.99
CA LYS A 605 -2.54 4.40 -33.40
C LYS A 605 -2.06 2.98 -33.70
N TYR A 606 -1.26 2.39 -32.81
CA TYR A 606 -0.83 1.01 -32.92
C TYR A 606 -2.03 0.05 -32.94
N LEU A 607 -2.98 0.17 -32.00
CA LEU A 607 -4.18 -0.67 -31.95
C LEU A 607 -5.01 -0.58 -33.24
N LEU A 608 -5.21 0.62 -33.81
CA LEU A 608 -5.93 0.79 -35.07
C LEU A 608 -5.30 0.03 -36.26
N THR A 609 -4.03 -0.37 -36.15
CA THR A 609 -3.37 -1.22 -37.15
C THR A 609 -3.53 -2.72 -36.89
N GLN A 610 -3.86 -3.11 -35.66
CA GLN A 610 -4.00 -4.50 -35.23
C GLN A 610 -5.38 -5.07 -35.57
N THR A 611 -5.43 -6.37 -35.78
CA THR A 611 -6.68 -7.12 -35.98
C THR A 611 -7.42 -7.29 -34.66
N ASN A 612 -8.69 -6.90 -34.62
CA ASN A 612 -9.58 -7.14 -33.49
C ASN A 612 -10.05 -8.60 -33.51
N LYS A 613 -9.41 -9.43 -32.67
CA LYS A 613 -9.75 -10.86 -32.50
C LYS A 613 -11.18 -11.12 -32.03
N PHE A 614 -11.89 -10.10 -31.54
CA PHE A 614 -13.26 -10.19 -31.04
C PHE A 614 -14.31 -9.60 -31.98
N SER A 615 -13.90 -9.15 -33.17
CA SER A 615 -14.83 -8.78 -34.24
C SER A 615 -15.22 -10.02 -35.03
N ASP A 616 -16.50 -10.14 -35.41
CA ASP A 616 -17.02 -11.30 -36.14
C ASP A 616 -16.29 -11.54 -37.48
N ASN A 617 -15.76 -10.47 -38.07
CA ASN A 617 -15.06 -10.48 -39.37
C ASN A 617 -13.53 -10.37 -39.26
N LYS A 618 -12.94 -10.38 -38.05
CA LYS A 618 -11.49 -10.09 -37.84
C LYS A 618 -11.05 -8.77 -38.50
N GLU A 619 -11.89 -7.75 -38.40
CA GLU A 619 -11.58 -6.38 -38.83
C GLU A 619 -10.53 -5.74 -37.90
N LYS A 620 -9.91 -4.65 -38.34
CA LYS A 620 -9.00 -3.87 -37.49
C LYS A 620 -9.78 -3.16 -36.39
N TYR A 621 -9.11 -2.82 -35.28
CA TYR A 621 -9.75 -1.98 -34.26
C TYR A 621 -10.20 -0.64 -34.84
N THR A 622 -11.37 -0.20 -34.42
CA THR A 622 -11.90 1.15 -34.67
C THR A 622 -11.75 2.03 -33.43
N GLN A 623 -11.93 3.35 -33.57
CA GLN A 623 -11.95 4.24 -32.40
C GLN A 623 -13.07 3.86 -31.42
N ALA A 624 -14.22 3.42 -31.94
CA ALA A 624 -15.34 2.98 -31.12
C ALA A 624 -14.99 1.74 -30.29
N ASP A 625 -14.19 0.81 -30.83
CA ASP A 625 -13.69 -0.34 -30.08
C ASP A 625 -12.73 0.08 -28.97
N ILE A 626 -11.83 1.02 -29.24
CA ILE A 626 -10.88 1.55 -28.25
C ILE A 626 -11.64 2.26 -27.12
N ASP A 627 -12.65 3.07 -27.44
CA ASP A 627 -13.47 3.75 -26.45
C ASP A 627 -14.29 2.77 -25.60
N ALA A 628 -14.77 1.67 -26.20
CA ALA A 628 -15.44 0.60 -25.48
C ALA A 628 -14.46 -0.13 -24.53
N LEU A 629 -13.25 -0.42 -24.97
CA LEU A 629 -12.21 -1.05 -24.14
C LEU A 629 -11.79 -0.15 -22.96
N LYS A 630 -11.72 1.17 -23.17
CA LYS A 630 -11.52 2.14 -22.09
C LYS A 630 -12.64 2.05 -21.06
N ALA A 631 -13.89 2.07 -21.51
CA ALA A 631 -15.04 1.97 -20.62
C ALA A 631 -15.09 0.64 -19.85
N ASP A 632 -14.75 -0.47 -20.51
CA ASP A 632 -14.68 -1.80 -19.88
C ASP A 632 -13.55 -1.84 -18.82
N ASN A 633 -12.37 -1.27 -19.12
CA ASN A 633 -11.26 -1.23 -18.16
C ASN A 633 -11.55 -0.30 -16.96
N ASP A 634 -12.14 0.88 -17.21
CA ASP A 634 -12.59 1.79 -16.16
C ASP A 634 -13.58 1.09 -15.21
N SER A 635 -14.52 0.33 -15.78
CA SER A 635 -15.48 -0.46 -15.00
C SER A 635 -14.81 -1.54 -14.14
N ILE A 636 -13.75 -2.18 -14.64
CA ILE A 636 -12.97 -3.15 -13.85
C ILE A 636 -12.23 -2.44 -12.71
N LEU A 637 -11.62 -1.28 -12.97
CA LEU A 637 -10.95 -0.48 -11.94
C LEU A 637 -11.93 -0.04 -10.84
N GLU A 638 -13.11 0.44 -11.21
CA GLU A 638 -14.18 0.76 -10.27
C GLU A 638 -14.60 -0.47 -9.45
N GLY A 639 -14.69 -1.65 -10.08
CA GLY A 639 -14.98 -2.92 -9.41
C GLY A 639 -13.92 -3.31 -8.39
N ILE A 640 -12.63 -3.22 -8.74
CA ILE A 640 -11.50 -3.50 -7.84
C ILE A 640 -11.51 -2.53 -6.66
N HIS A 641 -11.74 -1.23 -6.91
CA HIS A 641 -11.87 -0.24 -5.84
C HIS A 641 -13.07 -0.54 -4.93
N GLY A 642 -14.20 -0.94 -5.49
CA GLY A 642 -15.40 -1.34 -4.74
C GLY A 642 -15.16 -2.57 -3.87
N GLU A 643 -14.45 -3.58 -4.38
CA GLU A 643 -14.06 -4.79 -3.62
C GLU A 643 -13.11 -4.44 -2.46
N ALA A 644 -12.10 -3.60 -2.71
CA ALA A 644 -11.20 -3.14 -1.66
C ALA A 644 -11.94 -2.38 -0.55
N LYS A 645 -12.84 -1.45 -0.90
CA LYS A 645 -13.69 -0.73 0.07
C LYS A 645 -14.58 -1.68 0.86
N THR A 646 -15.23 -2.61 0.17
CA THR A 646 -16.07 -3.66 0.76
C THR A 646 -15.30 -4.48 1.80
N LYS A 647 -14.07 -4.88 1.47
CA LYS A 647 -13.20 -5.62 2.38
C LYS A 647 -12.88 -4.80 3.64
N LEU A 648 -12.50 -3.53 3.49
CA LEU A 648 -12.24 -2.64 4.62
C LEU A 648 -13.46 -2.48 5.53
N ILE A 649 -14.65 -2.30 4.95
CA ILE A 649 -15.91 -2.19 5.72
C ILE A 649 -16.21 -3.52 6.46
N SER A 650 -16.00 -4.66 5.80
CA SER A 650 -16.14 -5.98 6.42
C SER A 650 -15.18 -6.16 7.60
N ASP A 651 -13.91 -5.77 7.44
CA ASP A 651 -12.90 -5.89 8.50
C ASP A 651 -13.20 -4.95 9.67
N LEU A 652 -13.67 -3.73 9.41
CA LEU A 652 -14.19 -2.80 10.42
C LEU A 652 -15.43 -3.33 11.14
N SER A 653 -16.34 -3.98 10.42
CA SER A 653 -17.55 -4.59 10.99
C SER A 653 -17.19 -5.72 11.97
N LYS A 654 -16.24 -6.60 11.60
CA LYS A 654 -15.71 -7.64 12.50
C LYS A 654 -15.05 -7.04 13.74
N TRP A 655 -14.20 -6.04 13.55
CA TRP A 655 -13.55 -5.34 14.66
C TRP A 655 -14.58 -4.67 15.59
N LEU A 656 -15.62 -4.03 15.05
CA LEU A 656 -16.69 -3.42 15.83
C LEU A 656 -17.48 -4.46 16.64
N GLN A 657 -17.75 -5.64 16.07
CA GLN A 657 -18.38 -6.76 16.77
C GLN A 657 -17.55 -7.24 17.96
N GLU A 658 -16.25 -7.43 17.75
CA GLU A 658 -15.32 -7.82 18.82
C GLU A 658 -15.31 -6.80 19.96
N ASN A 659 -15.36 -5.49 19.64
CA ASN A 659 -15.38 -4.42 20.64
C ASN A 659 -16.74 -4.24 21.34
N LEU A 660 -17.83 -4.78 20.80
CA LEU A 660 -19.17 -4.71 21.39
C LEU A 660 -19.49 -5.87 22.34
N ASN A 661 -18.92 -7.05 22.07
CA ASN A 661 -19.11 -8.22 22.93
C ASN A 661 -18.41 -8.06 24.29
N GLY A 662 -17.62 -7.00 24.48
CA GLY A 662 -16.95 -6.65 25.74
C GLY A 662 -17.55 -5.42 26.44
N ASN A 663 -16.91 -5.00 27.53
CA ASN A 663 -17.28 -3.84 28.34
C ASN A 663 -16.89 -2.51 27.64
N SER A 664 -17.57 -2.18 26.54
CA SER A 664 -17.21 -1.03 25.69
C SER A 664 -17.66 0.31 26.25
N TYR A 665 -16.74 1.27 26.36
CA TYR A 665 -17.07 2.68 26.65
C TYR A 665 -17.54 3.44 25.40
N ASN A 666 -17.04 3.06 24.22
CA ASN A 666 -17.21 3.86 23.00
C ASN A 666 -18.49 3.53 22.23
N TYR A 667 -19.05 2.33 22.43
CA TYR A 667 -20.13 1.80 21.62
C TYR A 667 -21.23 1.22 22.48
N THR A 668 -22.47 1.36 22.03
CA THR A 668 -23.65 0.76 22.67
C THR A 668 -24.63 0.28 21.62
N VAL A 669 -25.58 -0.57 22.02
CA VAL A 669 -26.69 -1.02 21.17
C VAL A 669 -27.95 -0.28 21.59
N ASP A 670 -28.49 0.52 20.67
CA ASP A 670 -29.74 1.24 20.86
C ASP A 670 -30.73 0.78 19.78
N ASN A 671 -31.86 0.22 20.20
CA ASN A 671 -32.90 -0.34 19.32
C ASN A 671 -32.37 -1.34 18.28
N GLY A 672 -31.42 -2.19 18.68
CA GLY A 672 -30.80 -3.20 17.81
C GLY A 672 -29.79 -2.64 16.81
N VAL A 673 -29.44 -1.35 16.93
CA VAL A 673 -28.44 -0.68 16.08
C VAL A 673 -27.23 -0.31 16.92
N ILE A 674 -26.04 -0.62 16.40
CA ILE A 674 -24.79 -0.21 17.02
C ILE A 674 -24.60 1.29 16.84
N LYS A 675 -24.45 2.02 17.94
CA LYS A 675 -24.21 3.45 17.94
C LYS A 675 -22.94 3.81 18.71
N ARG A 676 -22.31 4.91 18.29
CA ARG A 676 -21.23 5.54 19.05
C ARG A 676 -21.82 6.23 20.26
N VAL A 677 -21.21 6.06 21.41
CA VAL A 677 -21.53 6.85 22.59
C VAL A 677 -20.81 8.20 22.48
N LEU A 678 -21.60 9.29 22.56
CA LEU A 678 -21.12 10.67 22.54
C LEU A 678 -20.95 11.21 23.96
N ASN A 679 -21.90 10.89 24.84
CA ASN A 679 -21.87 11.21 26.26
C ASN A 679 -22.55 10.08 27.03
N HIS A 680 -22.12 9.80 28.27
CA HIS A 680 -22.76 8.81 29.15
C HIS A 680 -23.70 9.46 30.17
N ASN A 681 -23.61 10.77 30.43
CA ASN A 681 -24.47 11.45 31.39
C ASN A 681 -24.96 12.83 30.90
N PRO A 682 -26.21 12.94 30.38
CA PRO A 682 -27.09 11.82 30.04
C PRO A 682 -26.52 11.00 28.87
N LEU A 683 -26.97 9.74 28.72
CA LEU A 683 -26.57 8.90 27.58
C LEU A 683 -27.00 9.57 26.27
N GLN A 684 -26.02 9.98 25.47
CA GLN A 684 -26.20 10.52 24.13
C GLN A 684 -25.44 9.64 23.16
N THR A 685 -26.10 9.20 22.10
CA THR A 685 -25.52 8.35 21.06
C THR A 685 -25.52 9.05 19.71
N SER A 686 -24.71 8.58 18.77
CA SER A 686 -24.73 9.07 17.40
C SER A 686 -26.11 8.88 16.75
N ASN A 687 -26.55 9.86 15.95
CA ASN A 687 -27.80 9.73 15.20
C ASN A 687 -27.74 8.59 14.16
N ALA A 688 -26.56 8.36 13.58
CA ALA A 688 -26.32 7.29 12.62
C ALA A 688 -25.77 6.02 13.30
N ASN A 689 -25.99 4.88 12.64
CA ASN A 689 -25.30 3.62 12.92
C ASN A 689 -23.77 3.84 12.81
N GLU A 690 -23.01 3.31 13.77
CA GLU A 690 -21.56 3.40 13.77
C GLU A 690 -20.93 2.77 12.52
N LEU A 691 -21.47 1.66 12.01
CA LEU A 691 -20.98 1.06 10.77
C LEU A 691 -21.14 2.01 9.57
N ASN A 692 -22.20 2.84 9.55
CA ASN A 692 -22.37 3.85 8.51
C ASN A 692 -21.35 4.98 8.65
N LEU A 693 -21.05 5.41 9.88
CA LEU A 693 -20.00 6.40 10.14
C LEU A 693 -18.62 5.87 9.73
N LEU A 694 -18.33 4.61 10.05
CA LEU A 694 -17.08 3.93 9.67
C LEU A 694 -17.01 3.68 8.15
N THR A 695 -18.14 3.42 7.49
CA THR A 695 -18.22 3.36 6.02
C THR A 695 -17.89 4.71 5.40
N GLY A 696 -18.43 5.81 5.97
CA GLY A 696 -18.06 7.17 5.57
C GLY A 696 -16.57 7.46 5.73
N LEU A 697 -15.94 6.95 6.80
CA LEU A 697 -14.49 7.01 6.98
C LEU A 697 -13.75 6.21 5.88
N VAL A 698 -14.19 5.00 5.54
CA VAL A 698 -13.61 4.23 4.43
C VAL A 698 -13.72 5.00 3.12
N GLU A 699 -14.84 5.65 2.86
CA GLU A 699 -15.00 6.50 1.68
C GLU A 699 -14.05 7.69 1.66
N GLU A 700 -13.85 8.36 2.79
CA GLU A 700 -12.87 9.45 2.94
C GLU A 700 -11.45 8.97 2.63
N ILE A 701 -10.98 7.94 3.32
CA ILE A 701 -9.57 7.49 3.23
C ILE A 701 -9.23 6.81 1.89
N THR A 702 -10.24 6.35 1.15
CA THR A 702 -10.06 5.70 -0.17
C THR A 702 -10.32 6.63 -1.36
N LYS A 703 -10.79 7.87 -1.14
CA LYS A 703 -10.91 8.87 -2.22
C LYS A 703 -9.56 9.44 -2.66
N GLY A 704 -8.53 9.34 -1.80
CA GLY A 704 -7.22 9.94 -2.05
C GLY A 704 -7.19 11.42 -1.68
N ALA A 705 -6.14 12.15 -2.10
CA ALA A 705 -5.98 13.58 -1.76
C ALA A 705 -6.84 14.55 -2.62
N LYS A 706 -7.80 14.05 -3.42
CA LYS A 706 -8.66 14.86 -4.32
C LYS A 706 -10.07 15.07 -3.79
#